data_AF-A0A9P7UR66-F1
#
_entry.id   AF-A0A9P7UR66-F1
#
_cell.length_a   1.000
_cell.length_b   1.000
_cell.length_c   1.000
_cell.angle_alpha   90.00
_cell.angle_beta   90.00
_cell.angle_gamma   90.00
#
_symmetry.space_group_name_H-M   'P 1'
#
loop_
_entity.id
_entity.type
_entity.pdbx_description
1 polymer ?
#
loop_
_entity_poly.entity_id
_entity_poly.type
_entity_poly.pdbx_seq_one_letter_code
_entity_poly.pdbx_strand_id
1 'polypeptide(L)'
;MPFTACLAHLELTYIPKTRQIVRIRGFLTHNEGCRTSKHTQAPQDPLHPSVYSVALEQLSKGLPFAQIRKHNQGLVKSRQYPGMDGHPHTWRFRYLLLKGDSRSLYRQFSRVHFGIDVEKKLHLNIHGWMDEESGVYNQQFAEAVFHYCARSAANERVEVCIATRDMLESTWKYAHWRQILMDGTFGVCSRKILLFVLMGLDEERKGTPLAFLFFSPPPNAKRECAGYDSEILAKLLGQWRRAVEKYRKGQPFVPQVAITDTDLRERIALVRVFPDIILLICRVHLRRSWRNNRNSKFAWGPRGSDAFRRMCTLENGIIEASSYAEALALVENEVEVIQADLPSDDPSRTAALAHIKYLREYWMSNGNHDDFWKSWANLGRAMAAETLQSPVEDVLGTTNHLESFNNVFKNGQLAKIQRGGRRLRFDVLLKFIIQDMIPAIYEERTLLTEERDRRKAHLLTLSNGEQLWNSLQERSLPHHSPFPVAFLTPDKSREAAAADLLSHQQIGMPTAMPDMLGLQLTCISSLAAEHDSHPLQYQVELCYSGLASCTCPDFSRRGGACKHLRAALIYVNQLRVERNIPIPPFPVPTTEKEAHILHAQPPPVHLPRLRPMLGAAERLNDLVNDSVGLIEEDSDLSDSDGDNLTSLAERGYLDEAVSEVAPSSPSVDMPTLPTSTQRSVKQHTRARLLHHIQVARPNITSIRTFLTEVEFQPDDISLAGTFRHELQDLLALLDKKICSPGAGGTDNDPSTGPPTTPTRLGVRRKSEHLDIMSPSPTKAARRQDSYSIH
;
A
#
# COMPACT_ATOMS: atom_id res chain seq x y z
N MET A 1 22.50 53.77 -6.49
CA MET A 1 21.89 53.52 -5.16
C MET A 1 20.45 54.03 -5.19
N PRO A 2 19.51 53.40 -4.46
CA PRO A 2 18.15 53.94 -4.33
C PRO A 2 18.18 55.33 -3.69
N PHE A 3 17.37 56.27 -4.20
CA PHE A 3 17.25 57.60 -3.62
C PHE A 3 16.49 57.51 -2.29
N THR A 4 17.15 57.86 -1.17
CA THR A 4 16.58 57.74 0.19
C THR A 4 16.30 59.09 0.86
N ALA A 5 16.63 60.21 0.21
CA ALA A 5 16.48 61.55 0.78
C ALA A 5 15.04 62.10 0.66
N CYS A 6 14.05 61.30 0.24
CA CYS A 6 12.65 61.72 0.21
C CYS A 6 12.04 61.58 1.61
N LEU A 7 11.46 62.66 2.13
CA LEU A 7 10.73 62.64 3.40
C LEU A 7 9.29 62.15 3.25
N ALA A 8 8.85 61.83 2.03
CA ALA A 8 7.47 61.43 1.79
C ALA A 8 7.19 60.07 2.43
N HIS A 9 6.21 60.03 3.33
CA HIS A 9 5.81 58.82 4.05
C HIS A 9 4.34 58.92 4.49
N LEU A 10 3.73 57.77 4.75
CA LEU A 10 2.38 57.63 5.28
C LEU A 10 2.44 56.69 6.49
N GLU A 11 2.05 57.19 7.65
CA GLU A 11 1.80 56.41 8.86
C GLU A 11 0.30 56.12 8.98
N LEU A 12 -0.01 54.82 9.06
CA LEU A 12 -1.36 54.32 9.32
C LEU A 12 -1.40 53.69 10.71
N THR A 13 -2.25 54.21 11.58
CA THR A 13 -2.60 53.57 12.85
C THR A 13 -3.96 52.90 12.69
N TYR A 14 -4.06 51.61 13.00
CA TYR A 14 -5.30 50.85 12.89
C TYR A 14 -5.49 49.91 14.09
N ILE A 15 -6.75 49.57 14.38
CA ILE A 15 -7.10 48.57 15.40
C ILE A 15 -6.72 47.18 14.86
N PRO A 16 -5.83 46.41 15.51
CA PRO A 16 -5.33 45.15 14.94
C PRO A 16 -6.42 44.12 14.67
N LYS A 17 -7.45 44.05 15.52
CA LYS A 17 -8.57 43.10 15.40
C LYS A 17 -9.51 43.45 14.24
N THR A 18 -9.95 44.70 14.12
CA THR A 18 -10.95 45.12 13.11
C THR A 18 -10.33 45.67 11.84
N ARG A 19 -9.01 45.93 11.83
CA ARG A 19 -8.27 46.66 10.78
C ARG A 19 -8.81 48.06 10.49
N GLN A 20 -9.69 48.59 11.33
CA GLN A 20 -10.22 49.93 11.18
C GLN A 20 -9.09 50.95 11.37
N ILE A 21 -8.92 51.83 10.39
CA ILE A 21 -7.92 52.90 10.43
C ILE A 21 -8.41 53.97 11.41
N VAL A 22 -7.62 54.21 12.45
CA VAL A 22 -7.89 55.20 13.50
C VAL A 22 -7.20 56.52 13.19
N ARG A 23 -6.04 56.47 12.52
CA ARG A 23 -5.24 57.65 12.22
C ARG A 23 -4.46 57.47 10.93
N ILE A 24 -4.45 58.52 10.12
CA ILE A 24 -3.58 58.67 8.95
C ILE A 24 -2.76 59.94 9.17
N ARG A 25 -1.43 59.84 9.17
CA ARG A 25 -0.50 60.98 9.23
C ARG A 25 0.63 60.75 8.24
N GLY A 26 1.33 61.81 7.87
CA GLY A 26 2.53 61.69 7.04
C GLY A 26 2.76 62.90 6.17
N PHE A 27 3.90 62.89 5.48
CA PHE A 27 4.26 63.91 4.50
C PHE A 27 4.02 63.31 3.11
N LEU A 28 3.04 63.79 2.35
CA LEU A 28 2.68 63.21 1.04
C LEU A 28 3.42 63.86 -0.13
N THR A 29 4.19 64.90 0.14
CA THR A 29 4.85 65.70 -0.88
C THR A 29 6.25 65.17 -1.12
N HIS A 30 6.50 64.68 -2.34
CA HIS A 30 7.84 64.30 -2.77
C HIS A 30 8.69 65.53 -3.08
N ASN A 31 9.94 65.56 -2.60
CA ASN A 31 10.92 66.57 -2.97
C ASN A 31 11.43 66.40 -4.41
N GLU A 32 12.04 67.45 -4.97
CA GLU A 32 12.51 67.50 -6.36
C GLU A 32 13.48 66.35 -6.70
N GLY A 33 14.39 66.03 -5.77
CA GLY A 33 15.32 64.91 -5.92
C GLY A 33 14.61 63.56 -6.06
N CYS A 34 13.50 63.34 -5.35
CA CYS A 34 12.70 62.11 -5.51
C CYS A 34 12.00 62.07 -6.86
N ARG A 35 11.42 63.19 -7.30
CA ARG A 35 10.68 63.28 -8.57
C ARG A 35 11.57 63.04 -9.79
N THR A 36 12.81 63.50 -9.71
CA THR A 36 13.82 63.36 -10.77
C THR A 36 14.62 62.06 -10.67
N SER A 37 14.53 61.35 -9.55
CA SER A 37 15.22 60.07 -9.37
C SER A 37 14.67 58.98 -10.28
N LYS A 38 15.55 58.15 -10.84
CA LYS A 38 15.17 56.99 -11.63
C LYS A 38 14.75 55.85 -10.70
N HIS A 39 13.63 55.20 -11.02
CA HIS A 39 13.22 53.98 -10.33
C HIS A 39 14.30 52.91 -10.47
N THR A 40 14.85 52.45 -9.34
CA THR A 40 15.80 51.34 -9.29
C THR A 40 15.10 49.98 -9.42
N GLN A 41 13.79 49.93 -9.17
CA GLN A 41 12.95 48.74 -9.29
C GLN A 41 11.57 49.14 -9.81
N ALA A 42 10.95 48.27 -10.59
CA ALA A 42 9.56 48.46 -11.00
C ALA A 42 8.65 48.51 -9.75
N PRO A 43 7.67 49.43 -9.70
CA PRO A 43 6.71 49.48 -8.60
C PRO A 43 5.96 48.14 -8.51
N GLN A 44 5.68 47.70 -7.29
CA GLN A 44 4.87 46.50 -7.08
C GLN A 44 3.45 46.78 -7.56
N ASP A 45 2.91 45.88 -8.38
CA ASP A 45 1.54 45.94 -8.87
C ASP A 45 0.63 45.10 -7.96
N PRO A 46 -0.06 45.75 -6.98
CA PRO A 46 -0.77 45.03 -5.93
C PRO A 46 -1.98 44.29 -6.50
N LEU A 47 -2.19 43.07 -6.00
CA LEU A 47 -3.37 42.30 -6.33
C LEU A 47 -4.61 42.91 -5.66
N HIS A 48 -5.71 43.06 -6.40
CA HIS A 48 -6.94 43.64 -5.89
C HIS A 48 -7.52 42.81 -4.71
N PRO A 49 -8.02 43.44 -3.63
CA PRO A 49 -8.53 42.74 -2.45
C PRO A 49 -9.63 41.71 -2.73
N SER A 50 -10.56 42.00 -3.65
CA SER A 50 -11.63 41.05 -4.01
C SER A 50 -11.10 39.76 -4.64
N VAL A 51 -9.96 39.82 -5.33
CA VAL A 51 -9.30 38.62 -5.87
C VAL A 51 -8.79 37.74 -4.74
N TYR A 52 -8.20 38.34 -3.69
CA TYR A 52 -7.81 37.60 -2.50
C TYR A 52 -9.00 36.97 -1.81
N SER A 53 -10.11 37.70 -1.61
CA SER A 53 -11.31 37.17 -0.96
C SER A 53 -11.85 35.93 -1.68
N VAL A 54 -12.04 36.01 -3.01
CA VAL A 54 -12.52 34.88 -3.82
C VAL A 54 -11.51 33.72 -3.78
N ALA A 55 -10.21 34.00 -3.91
CA ALA A 55 -9.20 32.95 -3.89
C ALA A 55 -9.06 32.27 -2.51
N LEU A 56 -9.24 33.01 -1.41
CA LEU A 56 -9.23 32.47 -0.05
C LEU A 56 -10.44 31.58 0.22
N GLU A 57 -11.63 31.98 -0.26
CA GLU A 57 -12.84 31.16 -0.18
C GLU A 57 -12.71 29.85 -0.98
N GLN A 58 -12.09 29.92 -2.16
CA GLN A 58 -11.83 28.71 -2.94
C GLN A 58 -10.80 27.80 -2.25
N LEU A 59 -9.79 28.40 -1.61
CA LEU A 59 -8.79 27.64 -0.89
C LEU A 59 -9.36 27.00 0.39
N SER A 60 -10.30 27.66 1.09
CA SER A 60 -11.01 27.06 2.23
C SER A 60 -11.90 25.89 1.81
N LYS A 61 -12.41 25.92 0.57
CA LYS A 61 -13.10 24.77 -0.07
C LYS A 61 -12.14 23.69 -0.60
N GLY A 62 -10.83 23.85 -0.40
CA GLY A 62 -9.81 22.87 -0.79
C GLY A 62 -9.50 22.83 -2.29
N LEU A 63 -9.87 23.86 -3.07
CA LEU A 63 -9.52 23.89 -4.49
C LEU A 63 -8.00 24.04 -4.69
N PRO A 64 -7.39 23.26 -5.60
CA PRO A 64 -5.98 23.42 -5.90
C PRO A 64 -5.72 24.76 -6.59
N PHE A 65 -4.55 25.36 -6.31
CA PHE A 65 -4.17 26.68 -6.83
C PHE A 65 -4.27 26.81 -8.37
N ALA A 66 -4.09 25.72 -9.12
CA ALA A 66 -4.28 25.72 -10.55
C ALA A 66 -5.74 26.01 -10.97
N GLN A 67 -6.71 25.43 -10.26
CA GLN A 67 -8.13 25.68 -10.48
C GLN A 67 -8.52 27.09 -10.03
N ILE A 68 -7.98 27.56 -8.88
CA ILE A 68 -8.17 28.94 -8.40
C ILE A 68 -7.72 29.94 -9.46
N ARG A 69 -6.54 29.73 -10.06
CA ARG A 69 -6.04 30.58 -11.15
C ARG A 69 -6.91 30.51 -12.41
N LYS A 70 -7.39 29.32 -12.79
CA LYS A 70 -8.28 29.15 -13.95
C LYS A 70 -9.60 29.91 -13.73
N HIS A 71 -10.18 29.83 -12.54
CA HIS A 71 -11.39 30.56 -12.20
C HIS A 71 -11.15 32.08 -12.18
N ASN A 72 -10.07 32.54 -11.55
CA ASN A 72 -9.69 33.96 -11.59
C ASN A 72 -9.52 34.48 -13.02
N GLN A 73 -8.88 33.71 -13.91
CA GLN A 73 -8.78 34.07 -15.33
C GLN A 73 -10.15 34.21 -16.00
N GLY A 74 -11.10 33.33 -15.66
CA GLY A 74 -12.49 33.44 -16.09
C GLY A 74 -13.12 34.76 -15.65
N LEU A 75 -13.06 35.07 -14.34
CA LEU A 75 -13.60 36.30 -13.76
C LEU A 75 -12.97 37.57 -14.34
N VAL A 76 -11.66 37.56 -14.61
CA VAL A 76 -10.98 38.68 -15.26
C VAL A 76 -11.44 38.85 -16.71
N LYS A 77 -11.59 37.76 -17.46
CA LYS A 77 -12.07 37.80 -18.85
C LYS A 77 -13.50 38.34 -18.94
N SER A 78 -14.37 37.92 -18.01
CA SER A 78 -15.75 38.38 -17.92
C SER A 78 -15.92 39.71 -17.15
N ARG A 79 -14.81 40.31 -16.68
CA ARG A 79 -14.77 41.57 -15.90
C ARG A 79 -15.69 41.57 -14.67
N GLN A 80 -15.76 40.44 -13.97
CA GLN A 80 -16.68 40.24 -12.85
C GLN A 80 -16.13 40.73 -11.50
N TYR A 81 -14.88 41.22 -11.42
CA TYR A 81 -14.38 41.80 -10.18
C TYR A 81 -14.80 43.27 -10.02
N PRO A 82 -15.12 43.71 -8.78
CA PRO A 82 -15.40 45.11 -8.50
C PRO A 82 -14.28 46.05 -8.95
N GLY A 83 -14.65 47.17 -9.59
CA GLY A 83 -13.71 48.19 -10.07
C GLY A 83 -13.02 47.87 -11.40
N MET A 84 -13.44 46.81 -12.10
CA MET A 84 -12.99 46.53 -13.48
C MET A 84 -13.71 47.35 -14.55
N ASP A 85 -14.47 48.37 -14.15
CA ASP A 85 -15.13 49.31 -15.05
C ASP A 85 -14.08 50.16 -15.78
N GLY A 86 -14.18 50.24 -17.12
CA GLY A 86 -13.22 50.97 -17.95
C GLY A 86 -12.12 50.11 -18.59
N HIS A 87 -11.03 50.75 -19.01
CA HIS A 87 -9.95 50.08 -19.74
C HIS A 87 -8.85 49.55 -18.80
N PRO A 88 -8.17 48.43 -19.13
CA PRO A 88 -7.14 47.84 -18.28
C PRO A 88 -5.99 48.78 -17.85
N HIS A 89 -5.66 49.77 -18.69
CA HIS A 89 -4.57 50.72 -18.41
C HIS A 89 -4.93 51.77 -17.35
N THR A 90 -6.20 51.88 -16.94
CA THR A 90 -6.63 52.80 -15.87
C THR A 90 -6.77 52.11 -14.52
N TRP A 91 -6.57 50.79 -14.45
CA TRP A 91 -6.71 50.04 -13.19
C TRP A 91 -5.52 50.32 -12.27
N ARG A 92 -5.83 50.61 -10.99
CA ARG A 92 -4.83 50.79 -9.93
C ARG A 92 -4.31 49.48 -9.34
N PHE A 93 -4.99 48.37 -9.64
CA PHE A 93 -4.71 47.06 -9.09
C PHE A 93 -4.64 46.04 -10.22
N ARG A 94 -3.84 45.01 -9.98
CA ARG A 94 -3.84 43.80 -10.77
C ARG A 94 -5.01 42.89 -10.35
N TYR A 95 -5.79 42.45 -11.32
CA TYR A 95 -6.88 41.48 -11.09
C TYR A 95 -6.49 40.03 -11.40
N LEU A 96 -5.43 39.83 -12.20
CA LEU A 96 -4.96 38.51 -12.60
C LEU A 96 -4.03 37.89 -11.54
N LEU A 97 -4.38 36.72 -11.04
CA LEU A 97 -3.61 35.94 -10.08
C LEU A 97 -2.45 35.20 -10.76
N LEU A 98 -1.22 35.58 -10.39
CA LEU A 98 0.02 35.04 -10.93
C LEU A 98 0.58 33.91 -10.05
N LYS A 99 1.53 33.14 -10.60
CA LYS A 99 2.18 32.04 -9.84
C LYS A 99 2.88 32.54 -8.57
N GLY A 100 3.47 33.74 -8.61
CA GLY A 100 4.17 34.36 -7.47
C GLY A 100 3.25 34.67 -6.28
N ASP A 101 1.96 34.92 -6.53
CA ASP A 101 0.99 35.29 -5.49
C ASP A 101 0.64 34.13 -4.56
N SER A 102 0.90 32.89 -4.99
CA SER A 102 0.63 31.69 -4.18
C SER A 102 1.25 31.77 -2.78
N ARG A 103 2.42 32.40 -2.62
CA ARG A 103 3.02 32.58 -1.30
C ARG A 103 2.18 33.49 -0.41
N SER A 104 1.77 34.65 -0.94
CA SER A 104 0.95 35.62 -0.21
C SER A 104 -0.40 35.02 0.14
N LEU A 105 -1.06 34.39 -0.83
CA LEU A 105 -2.37 33.76 -0.67
C LEU A 105 -2.37 32.72 0.44
N TYR A 106 -1.44 31.75 0.43
CA TYR A 106 -1.39 30.71 1.46
C TYR A 106 -1.00 31.26 2.85
N ARG A 107 -0.18 32.32 2.91
CA ARG A 107 0.12 33.01 4.19
C ARG A 107 -1.13 33.69 4.75
N GLN A 108 -1.89 34.37 3.89
CA GLN A 108 -3.16 34.98 4.27
C GLN A 108 -4.17 33.91 4.69
N PHE A 109 -4.23 32.80 3.96
CA PHE A 109 -5.08 31.66 4.31
C PHE A 109 -4.74 31.11 5.69
N SER A 110 -3.46 30.82 5.99
CA SER A 110 -3.06 30.35 7.32
C SER A 110 -3.41 31.34 8.42
N ARG A 111 -3.31 32.65 8.15
CA ARG A 111 -3.63 33.69 9.13
C ARG A 111 -5.14 33.87 9.33
N VAL A 112 -5.93 33.84 8.27
CA VAL A 112 -7.39 34.08 8.31
C VAL A 112 -8.12 32.84 8.80
N HIS A 113 -7.80 31.67 8.24
CA HIS A 113 -8.49 30.42 8.53
C HIS A 113 -8.04 29.81 9.86
N PHE A 114 -6.73 29.77 10.12
CA PHE A 114 -6.19 29.13 11.34
C PHE A 114 -5.71 30.11 12.41
N GLY A 115 -5.76 31.42 12.18
CA GLY A 115 -5.19 32.40 13.11
C GLY A 115 -3.67 32.33 13.23
N ILE A 116 -2.97 31.73 12.28
CA ILE A 116 -1.52 31.45 12.38
C ILE A 116 -0.70 32.63 11.88
N ASP A 117 0.15 33.15 12.75
CA ASP A 117 1.24 34.04 12.33
C ASP A 117 2.41 33.21 11.77
N VAL A 118 2.54 33.24 10.45
CA VAL A 118 3.58 32.52 9.70
C VAL A 118 4.96 33.18 9.77
N GLU A 119 5.06 34.38 10.32
CA GLU A 119 6.32 35.09 10.54
C GLU A 119 6.94 34.71 11.89
N LYS A 120 6.11 34.36 12.88
CA LYS A 120 6.58 33.78 14.14
C LYS A 120 7.18 32.39 13.94
N LYS A 121 8.14 32.05 14.80
CA LYS A 121 8.67 30.68 14.89
C LYS A 121 7.54 29.73 15.31
N LEU A 122 7.47 28.55 14.69
CA LEU A 122 6.37 27.61 14.90
C LEU A 122 6.15 27.19 16.37
N HIS A 123 7.21 27.08 17.19
CA HIS A 123 7.07 26.69 18.60
C HIS A 123 6.42 27.80 19.45
N LEU A 124 6.58 29.07 19.06
CA LEU A 124 5.94 30.19 19.75
C LEU A 124 4.43 30.17 19.51
N ASN A 125 4.01 29.78 18.31
CA ASN A 125 2.59 29.61 18.00
C ASN A 125 2.00 28.46 18.82
N ILE A 126 2.65 27.28 18.79
CA ILE A 126 2.17 26.10 19.53
C ILE A 126 2.12 26.41 21.03
N HIS A 127 3.17 27.01 21.60
CA HIS A 127 3.20 27.36 23.01
C HIS A 127 2.09 28.37 23.38
N GLY A 128 1.90 29.42 22.58
CA GLY A 128 0.84 30.39 22.81
C GLY A 128 -0.58 29.80 22.70
N TRP A 129 -0.79 28.72 21.94
CA TRP A 129 -2.09 28.04 21.89
C TRP A 129 -2.35 27.14 23.10
N MET A 130 -1.29 26.67 23.77
CA MET A 130 -1.37 25.79 24.95
C MET A 130 -1.41 26.57 26.27
N ASP A 131 -0.88 27.79 26.29
CA ASP A 131 -0.75 28.63 27.48
C ASP A 131 -2.03 29.44 27.74
N GLU A 132 -2.74 29.14 28.84
CA GLU A 132 -4.00 29.78 29.25
C GLU A 132 -3.86 31.29 29.48
N GLU A 133 -2.67 31.76 29.86
CA GLU A 133 -2.39 33.18 30.07
C GLU A 133 -2.13 33.93 28.76
N SER A 134 -1.95 33.21 27.65
CA SER A 134 -1.66 33.79 26.36
C SER A 134 -2.89 34.43 25.73
N GLY A 135 -2.75 35.65 25.20
CA GLY A 135 -3.81 36.31 24.42
C GLY A 135 -4.17 35.58 23.10
N VAL A 136 -3.45 34.52 22.75
CA VAL A 136 -3.73 33.63 21.61
C VAL A 136 -4.05 32.19 22.04
N TYR A 137 -4.36 31.98 23.33
CA TYR A 137 -4.78 30.68 23.86
C TYR A 137 -5.92 30.08 23.02
N ASN A 138 -5.87 28.76 22.81
CA ASN A 138 -6.90 28.06 22.08
C ASN A 138 -7.29 26.80 22.84
N GLN A 139 -8.39 26.90 23.59
CA GLN A 139 -8.90 25.81 24.42
C GLN A 139 -9.08 24.50 23.66
N GLN A 140 -9.72 24.52 22.49
CA GLN A 140 -9.91 23.32 21.66
C GLN A 140 -8.57 22.65 21.29
N PHE A 141 -7.56 23.45 20.96
CA PHE A 141 -6.23 22.95 20.65
C PHE A 141 -5.55 22.36 21.90
N ALA A 142 -5.63 23.05 23.03
CA ALA A 142 -5.04 22.61 24.29
C ALA A 142 -5.69 21.31 24.80
N GLU A 143 -7.02 21.19 24.72
CA GLU A 143 -7.77 19.98 25.08
C GLU A 143 -7.44 18.79 24.19
N ALA A 144 -7.19 19.02 22.89
CA ALA A 144 -6.83 17.96 21.96
C ALA A 144 -5.38 17.46 22.10
N VAL A 145 -4.49 18.26 22.68
CA VAL A 145 -3.06 17.93 22.84
C VAL A 145 -2.81 17.40 24.25
N PHE A 146 -2.75 16.07 24.39
CA PHE A 146 -2.53 15.44 25.70
C PHE A 146 -1.05 15.41 26.12
N HIS A 147 -0.13 15.64 25.20
CA HIS A 147 1.30 15.73 25.49
C HIS A 147 1.98 16.74 24.57
N TYR A 148 2.73 17.66 25.17
CA TYR A 148 3.54 18.63 24.44
C TYR A 148 4.92 18.76 25.12
N CYS A 149 5.96 18.64 24.32
CA CYS A 149 7.32 18.98 24.72
C CYS A 149 7.90 19.94 23.68
N ALA A 150 8.14 21.18 24.10
CA ALA A 150 8.85 22.15 23.28
C ALA A 150 10.32 21.73 23.15
N ARG A 151 10.95 22.10 22.02
CA ARG A 151 12.40 22.00 21.90
C ARG A 151 13.02 23.17 22.66
N SER A 152 13.35 22.96 23.93
CA SER A 152 13.94 24.00 24.78
C SER A 152 15.46 24.09 24.60
N ALA A 153 16.12 22.96 24.29
CA ALA A 153 17.54 22.90 23.98
C ALA A 153 17.86 22.27 22.60
N ALA A 154 19.09 22.50 22.12
CA ALA A 154 19.53 22.03 20.81
C ALA A 154 19.49 20.49 20.68
N ASN A 155 19.64 19.76 21.78
CA ASN A 155 19.64 18.30 21.90
C ASN A 155 18.24 17.68 22.09
N GLU A 156 17.21 18.49 22.33
CA GLU A 156 15.86 17.99 22.64
C GLU A 156 15.00 17.77 21.39
N ARG A 157 14.05 16.85 21.54
CA ARG A 157 13.02 16.55 20.53
C ARG A 157 11.84 17.50 20.71
N VAL A 158 11.24 17.91 19.60
CA VAL A 158 9.86 18.41 19.64
C VAL A 158 8.96 17.20 19.74
N GLU A 159 8.01 17.21 20.67
CA GLU A 159 6.99 16.15 20.83
C GLU A 159 5.61 16.80 20.91
N VAL A 160 4.64 16.30 20.14
CA VAL A 160 3.25 16.73 20.20
C VAL A 160 2.37 15.50 19.99
N CYS A 161 1.52 15.17 20.95
CA CYS A 161 0.58 14.07 20.78
C CYS A 161 -0.85 14.57 20.86
N ILE A 162 -1.68 14.11 19.91
CA ILE A 162 -3.06 14.56 19.73
C ILE A 162 -4.01 13.40 19.96
N ALA A 163 -5.03 13.62 20.77
CA ALA A 163 -6.24 12.83 20.88
C ALA A 163 -7.39 13.77 21.26
N THR A 164 -8.30 14.05 20.33
CA THR A 164 -9.52 14.82 20.63
C THR A 164 -10.44 14.01 21.54
N ARG A 165 -11.50 14.64 22.06
CA ARG A 165 -12.52 13.96 22.86
C ARG A 165 -13.11 12.74 22.13
N ASP A 166 -13.45 12.88 20.85
CA ASP A 166 -14.00 11.78 20.05
C ASP A 166 -12.99 10.65 19.86
N MET A 167 -11.70 10.98 19.74
CA MET A 167 -10.62 10.00 19.66
C MET A 167 -10.40 9.27 20.99
N LEU A 168 -10.50 9.95 22.13
CA LEU A 168 -10.42 9.32 23.46
C LEU A 168 -11.61 8.40 23.72
N GLU A 169 -12.81 8.83 23.34
CA GLU A 169 -14.02 8.01 23.41
C GLU A 169 -13.91 6.77 22.53
N SER A 170 -13.47 6.95 21.28
CA SER A 170 -13.19 5.86 20.35
C SER A 170 -12.09 4.93 20.82
N THR A 171 -11.05 5.47 21.47
CA THR A 171 -9.96 4.66 22.02
C THR A 171 -10.51 3.72 23.07
N TRP A 172 -11.34 4.23 23.97
CA TRP A 172 -11.97 3.37 24.95
C TRP A 172 -12.88 2.32 24.29
N LYS A 173 -13.72 2.75 23.35
CA LYS A 173 -14.73 1.90 22.71
C LYS A 173 -14.13 0.80 21.83
N TYR A 174 -13.06 1.12 21.09
CA TYR A 174 -12.54 0.29 20.00
C TYR A 174 -11.16 -0.30 20.26
N ALA A 175 -10.47 0.12 21.33
CA ALA A 175 -9.15 -0.41 21.67
C ALA A 175 -9.06 -1.06 23.05
N HIS A 176 -9.92 -0.70 24.01
CA HIS A 176 -9.92 -1.35 25.32
C HIS A 176 -10.45 -2.78 25.20
N TRP A 177 -9.66 -3.77 25.64
CA TRP A 177 -9.91 -5.21 25.45
C TRP A 177 -10.07 -5.60 23.98
N ARG A 178 -9.44 -4.85 23.07
CA ARG A 178 -9.54 -5.03 21.62
C ARG A 178 -8.17 -4.99 20.96
N GLN A 179 -8.18 -5.11 19.63
CA GLN A 179 -7.00 -4.99 18.78
C GLN A 179 -6.72 -3.53 18.42
N ILE A 180 -5.45 -3.11 18.54
CA ILE A 180 -4.96 -1.83 18.03
C ILE A 180 -4.00 -2.02 16.86
N LEU A 181 -3.98 -1.05 15.95
CA LEU A 181 -3.01 -0.95 14.87
C LEU A 181 -2.11 0.24 15.12
N MET A 182 -0.81 0.07 14.87
CA MET A 182 0.18 1.13 14.96
C MET A 182 1.10 1.09 13.74
N ASP A 183 1.28 2.24 13.08
CA ASP A 183 2.22 2.38 11.97
C ASP A 183 2.84 3.78 11.94
N GLY A 184 4.11 3.83 11.55
CA GLY A 184 4.90 5.03 11.44
C GLY A 184 4.93 5.57 10.00
N THR A 185 4.61 6.85 9.83
CA THR A 185 4.61 7.51 8.52
C THR A 185 5.47 8.77 8.49
N PHE A 186 6.09 9.02 7.33
CA PHE A 186 7.07 10.10 7.12
C PHE A 186 6.57 11.15 6.13
N GLY A 187 7.20 12.33 6.17
CA GLY A 187 7.06 13.35 5.13
C GLY A 187 5.77 14.16 5.16
N VAL A 188 5.08 14.18 6.30
CA VAL A 188 3.81 14.91 6.48
C VAL A 188 3.98 16.42 6.60
N CYS A 189 5.16 16.89 7.02
CA CYS A 189 5.44 18.32 7.16
C CYS A 189 6.84 18.71 6.65
N SER A 190 7.08 20.01 6.54
CA SER A 190 8.32 20.63 6.03
C SER A 190 9.52 20.41 6.95
N ARG A 191 9.29 19.99 8.19
CA ARG A 191 10.33 19.57 9.13
C ARG A 191 10.45 18.05 9.12
N LYS A 192 11.61 17.55 9.53
CA LYS A 192 11.80 16.11 9.81
C LYS A 192 10.97 15.77 11.05
N ILE A 193 9.71 15.43 10.88
CA ILE A 193 8.80 14.99 11.96
C ILE A 193 8.31 13.60 11.58
N LEU A 194 8.36 12.71 12.57
CA LEU A 194 7.83 11.37 12.53
C LEU A 194 6.40 11.43 13.06
N LEU A 195 5.49 10.75 12.39
CA LEU A 195 4.10 10.59 12.80
C LEU A 195 3.82 9.11 13.01
N PHE A 196 3.41 8.73 14.22
CA PHE A 196 2.80 7.44 14.47
C PHE A 196 1.30 7.61 14.60
N VAL A 197 0.55 6.80 13.86
CA VAL A 197 -0.91 6.77 13.92
C VAL A 197 -1.31 5.53 14.71
N LEU A 198 -2.07 5.74 15.78
CA LEU A 198 -2.76 4.68 16.49
C LEU A 198 -4.17 4.57 15.94
N MET A 199 -4.62 3.35 15.69
CA MET A 199 -5.91 3.10 15.04
C MET A 199 -6.60 1.89 15.69
N GLY A 200 -7.91 1.94 15.82
CA GLY A 200 -8.76 0.82 16.25
C GLY A 200 -9.72 0.43 15.13
N LEU A 201 -10.51 -0.61 15.34
CA LEU A 201 -11.58 -0.98 14.43
C LEU A 201 -12.94 -0.61 15.02
N ASP A 202 -13.75 0.10 14.25
CA ASP A 202 -15.15 0.29 14.61
C ASP A 202 -15.99 -0.97 14.37
N GLU A 203 -17.28 -0.90 14.69
CA GLU A 203 -18.23 -2.00 14.54
C GLU A 203 -18.40 -2.46 13.09
N GLU A 204 -18.03 -1.63 12.11
CA GLU A 204 -18.07 -1.96 10.69
C GLU A 204 -16.72 -2.44 10.17
N ARG A 205 -15.77 -2.74 11.08
CA ARG A 205 -14.41 -3.13 10.75
C ARG A 205 -13.68 -2.07 9.92
N LYS A 206 -14.04 -0.80 10.05
CA LYS A 206 -13.30 0.32 9.46
C LYS A 206 -12.31 0.88 10.47
N GLY A 207 -11.16 1.33 9.95
CA GLY A 207 -10.06 1.82 10.78
C GLY A 207 -10.33 3.22 11.34
N THR A 208 -10.38 3.36 12.65
CA THR A 208 -10.66 4.61 13.40
C THR A 208 -9.39 5.20 13.99
N PRO A 209 -8.96 6.43 13.64
CA PRO A 209 -7.79 7.04 14.24
C PRO A 209 -8.02 7.32 15.74
N LEU A 210 -7.13 6.84 16.60
CA LEU A 210 -7.24 6.90 18.07
C LEU A 210 -6.29 7.90 18.70
N ALA A 211 -5.11 8.09 18.10
CA ALA A 211 -4.15 9.11 18.49
C ALA A 211 -3.12 9.35 17.39
N PHE A 212 -2.55 10.55 17.39
CA PHE A 212 -1.41 10.91 16.56
C PHE A 212 -0.21 11.27 17.45
N LEU A 213 0.93 10.60 17.26
CA LEU A 213 2.14 10.86 18.02
C LEU A 213 3.17 11.50 17.08
N PHE A 214 3.37 12.82 17.22
CA PHE A 214 4.35 13.57 16.45
C PHE A 214 5.62 13.79 17.26
N PHE A 215 6.77 13.51 16.66
CA PHE A 215 8.03 13.89 17.26
C PHE A 215 9.16 14.09 16.25
N SER A 216 10.12 14.94 16.58
CA SER A 216 11.32 15.13 15.75
C SER A 216 12.36 14.02 16.02
N PRO A 217 13.19 13.66 15.02
CA PRO A 217 14.35 12.81 15.25
C PRO A 217 15.35 13.53 16.17
N PRO A 218 16.32 12.82 16.78
CA PRO A 218 17.35 13.47 17.56
C PRO A 218 18.22 14.32 16.62
N PRO A 219 18.82 15.41 17.12
CA PRO A 219 19.48 16.42 16.29
C PRO A 219 20.62 15.86 15.43
N ASN A 220 21.26 14.77 15.88
CA ASN A 220 22.39 14.14 15.19
C ASN A 220 21.97 13.02 14.21
N ALA A 221 20.67 12.77 14.03
CA ALA A 221 20.21 11.73 13.12
C ALA A 221 20.39 12.14 11.65
N LYS A 222 21.27 11.43 10.94
CA LYS A 222 21.50 11.61 9.50
C LYS A 222 20.28 11.25 8.65
N ARG A 223 19.41 10.32 9.10
CA ARG A 223 18.20 9.84 8.38
C ARG A 223 16.95 9.85 9.28
N GLU A 224 15.79 10.14 8.71
CA GLU A 224 14.49 10.19 9.43
C GLU A 224 14.08 8.81 10.00
N CYS A 225 14.25 7.72 9.24
CA CYS A 225 13.90 6.36 9.67
C CYS A 225 14.84 5.76 10.75
N ALA A 226 16.02 6.36 10.92
CA ALA A 226 16.94 6.04 12.03
C ALA A 226 16.69 6.92 13.27
N GLY A 227 15.68 7.81 13.21
CA GLY A 227 15.49 8.88 14.16
C GLY A 227 14.60 8.55 15.36
N TYR A 228 14.11 7.32 15.50
CA TYR A 228 13.37 6.91 16.71
C TYR A 228 13.94 5.62 17.29
N ASP A 229 13.70 5.47 18.58
CA ASP A 229 14.10 4.35 19.43
C ASP A 229 12.86 3.87 20.19
N SER A 230 12.99 2.75 20.90
CA SER A 230 11.90 2.22 21.72
C SER A 230 11.55 3.09 22.90
N GLU A 231 12.47 3.94 23.37
CA GLU A 231 12.28 4.78 24.56
C GLU A 231 11.33 5.92 24.26
N ILE A 232 11.54 6.64 23.15
CA ILE A 232 10.63 7.71 22.74
C ILE A 232 9.24 7.16 22.47
N LEU A 233 9.11 6.03 21.77
CA LEU A 233 7.81 5.43 21.52
C LEU A 233 7.12 4.97 22.81
N ALA A 234 7.84 4.28 23.72
CA ALA A 234 7.27 3.86 24.99
C ALA A 234 6.83 5.06 25.85
N LYS A 235 7.62 6.14 25.85
CA LYS A 235 7.25 7.40 26.52
C LYS A 235 5.93 7.94 25.97
N LEU A 236 5.81 8.10 24.66
CA LEU A 236 4.62 8.69 24.03
C LEU A 236 3.38 7.78 24.15
N LEU A 237 3.55 6.46 23.99
CA LEU A 237 2.49 5.47 24.24
C LEU A 237 2.04 5.48 25.70
N GLY A 238 2.98 5.63 26.65
CA GLY A 238 2.66 5.78 28.07
C GLY A 238 1.90 7.08 28.37
N GLN A 239 2.20 8.17 27.68
CA GLN A 239 1.40 9.41 27.77
C GLN A 239 -0.02 9.18 27.21
N TRP A 240 -0.15 8.48 26.09
CA TRP A 240 -1.45 8.16 25.50
C TRP A 240 -2.30 7.30 26.45
N ARG A 241 -1.72 6.23 27.01
CA ARG A 241 -2.39 5.40 28.03
C ARG A 241 -2.90 6.26 29.19
N ARG A 242 -2.06 7.09 29.79
CA ARG A 242 -2.46 7.99 30.89
C ARG A 242 -3.57 8.96 30.50
N ALA A 243 -3.54 9.49 29.27
CA ALA A 243 -4.59 10.39 28.78
C ALA A 243 -5.95 9.68 28.70
N VAL A 244 -5.97 8.44 28.21
CA VAL A 244 -7.18 7.61 28.14
C VAL A 244 -7.69 7.25 29.55
N GLU A 245 -6.80 6.79 30.43
CA GLU A 245 -7.14 6.45 31.82
C GLU A 245 -7.70 7.68 32.55
N LYS A 246 -7.08 8.86 32.40
CA LYS A 246 -7.59 10.12 32.96
C LYS A 246 -8.98 10.46 32.42
N TYR A 247 -9.20 10.32 31.11
CA TYR A 247 -10.51 10.54 30.49
C TYR A 247 -11.60 9.60 31.04
N ARG A 248 -11.21 8.38 31.44
CA ARG A 248 -12.08 7.38 32.09
C ARG A 248 -11.93 7.35 33.62
N LYS A 249 -11.63 8.51 34.22
CA LYS A 249 -11.62 8.69 35.69
C LYS A 249 -10.68 7.71 36.42
N GLY A 250 -9.55 7.38 35.81
CA GLY A 250 -8.52 6.49 36.36
C GLY A 250 -8.73 5.00 36.10
N GLN A 251 -9.75 4.60 35.33
CA GLN A 251 -9.92 3.20 34.96
C GLN A 251 -8.74 2.72 34.08
N PRO A 252 -8.19 1.53 34.33
CA PRO A 252 -7.03 1.03 33.61
C PRO A 252 -7.37 0.78 32.13
N PHE A 253 -6.53 1.30 31.24
CA PHE A 253 -6.67 1.06 29.81
C PHE A 253 -5.80 -0.11 29.37
N VAL A 254 -6.45 -1.16 28.88
CA VAL A 254 -5.82 -2.45 28.55
C VAL A 254 -6.17 -2.86 27.12
N PRO A 255 -5.35 -2.54 26.09
CA PRO A 255 -5.45 -3.19 24.79
C PRO A 255 -4.89 -4.62 24.89
N GLN A 256 -5.57 -5.60 24.27
CA GLN A 256 -5.18 -7.01 24.35
C GLN A 256 -4.25 -7.43 23.21
N VAL A 257 -4.46 -6.89 22.01
CA VAL A 257 -3.72 -7.27 20.81
C VAL A 257 -3.23 -6.00 20.13
N ALA A 258 -2.00 -6.01 19.61
CA ALA A 258 -1.52 -4.95 18.72
C ALA A 258 -0.91 -5.53 17.45
N ILE A 259 -1.09 -4.84 16.33
CA ILE A 259 -0.39 -5.11 15.07
C ILE A 259 0.46 -3.91 14.64
N THR A 260 1.70 -4.17 14.31
CA THR A 260 2.71 -3.19 13.86
C THR A 260 3.49 -3.74 12.66
N ASP A 261 4.42 -2.97 12.12
CA ASP A 261 5.35 -3.43 11.09
C ASP A 261 6.36 -4.46 11.64
N THR A 262 7.48 -4.66 10.93
CA THR A 262 8.54 -5.60 11.29
C THR A 262 9.64 -4.97 12.18
N ASP A 263 9.47 -3.73 12.66
CA ASP A 263 10.45 -3.02 13.46
C ASP A 263 10.37 -3.43 14.94
N LEU A 264 11.47 -4.02 15.43
CA LEU A 264 11.60 -4.44 16.82
C LEU A 264 11.44 -3.26 17.78
N ARG A 265 11.75 -2.03 17.37
CA ARG A 265 11.65 -0.86 18.25
C ARG A 265 10.22 -0.59 18.68
N GLU A 266 9.28 -0.76 17.76
CA GLU A 266 7.85 -0.57 17.95
C GLU A 266 7.28 -1.64 18.89
N ARG A 267 7.66 -2.89 18.65
CA ARG A 267 7.28 -4.04 19.49
C ARG A 267 7.75 -3.87 20.94
N ILE A 268 9.02 -3.53 21.13
CA ILE A 268 9.59 -3.29 22.47
C ILE A 268 8.85 -2.13 23.17
N ALA A 269 8.51 -1.08 22.43
CA ALA A 269 7.78 0.05 23.00
C ALA A 269 6.38 -0.35 23.47
N LEU A 270 5.65 -1.17 22.70
CA LEU A 270 4.34 -1.67 23.07
C LEU A 270 4.40 -2.57 24.30
N VAL A 271 5.30 -3.55 24.36
CA VAL A 271 5.46 -4.45 25.52
C VAL A 271 5.84 -3.68 26.78
N ARG A 272 6.69 -2.65 26.66
CA ARG A 272 7.06 -1.81 27.82
C ARG A 272 5.86 -1.07 28.43
N VAL A 273 4.86 -0.71 27.61
CA VAL A 273 3.69 0.05 28.08
C VAL A 273 2.51 -0.86 28.42
N PHE A 274 2.40 -1.98 27.71
CA PHE A 274 1.36 -3.00 27.85
C PHE A 274 2.04 -4.38 27.91
N PRO A 275 2.50 -4.82 29.10
CA PRO A 275 3.27 -6.07 29.23
C PRO A 275 2.55 -7.32 28.74
N ASP A 276 1.23 -7.36 28.91
CA ASP A 276 0.39 -8.53 28.58
C ASP A 276 -0.17 -8.49 27.15
N ILE A 277 0.31 -7.56 26.30
CA ILE A 277 -0.23 -7.41 24.95
C ILE A 277 0.28 -8.50 24.00
N ILE A 278 -0.63 -9.11 23.26
CA ILE A 278 -0.26 -10.02 22.16
C ILE A 278 0.16 -9.18 20.95
N LEU A 279 1.42 -9.34 20.53
CA LEU A 279 1.97 -8.59 19.41
C LEU A 279 1.96 -9.38 18.11
N LEU A 280 1.19 -8.90 17.13
CA LEU A 280 1.18 -9.38 15.77
C LEU A 280 2.05 -8.50 14.85
N ILE A 281 2.61 -9.11 13.80
CA ILE A 281 3.33 -8.45 12.72
C ILE A 281 2.43 -8.41 11.49
N CYS A 282 2.41 -7.25 10.83
CA CYS A 282 1.72 -7.09 9.57
C CYS A 282 2.26 -8.03 8.48
N ARG A 283 1.39 -8.91 7.95
CA ARG A 283 1.73 -9.87 6.88
C ARG A 283 2.19 -9.21 5.59
N VAL A 284 1.69 -8.00 5.27
CA VAL A 284 2.14 -7.25 4.09
C VAL A 284 3.62 -6.86 4.25
N HIS A 285 3.99 -6.33 5.42
CA HIS A 285 5.37 -5.95 5.73
C HIS A 285 6.31 -7.16 5.86
N LEU A 286 5.82 -8.27 6.42
CA LEU A 286 6.52 -9.55 6.46
C LEU A 286 6.83 -10.05 5.03
N ARG A 287 5.79 -10.22 4.21
CA ARG A 287 5.93 -10.68 2.82
C ARG A 287 6.81 -9.76 2.00
N ARG A 288 6.74 -8.44 2.21
CA ARG A 288 7.65 -7.49 1.57
C ARG A 288 9.10 -7.72 1.99
N SER A 289 9.35 -8.02 3.27
CA SER A 289 10.69 -8.31 3.78
C SER A 289 11.25 -9.61 3.20
N TRP A 290 10.43 -10.65 3.11
CA TRP A 290 10.81 -11.93 2.48
C TRP A 290 11.03 -11.79 0.98
N ARG A 291 10.10 -11.16 0.26
CA ARG A 291 10.22 -10.83 -1.17
C ARG A 291 11.50 -10.08 -1.47
N ASN A 292 11.84 -9.06 -0.68
CA ASN A 292 13.08 -8.30 -0.86
C ASN A 292 14.33 -9.17 -0.65
N ASN A 293 14.34 -10.01 0.39
CA ASN A 293 15.47 -10.92 0.63
C ASN A 293 15.58 -11.94 -0.51
N ARG A 294 14.49 -12.62 -0.86
CA ARG A 294 14.41 -13.58 -1.96
C ARG A 294 14.90 -12.97 -3.27
N ASN A 295 14.38 -11.81 -3.66
CA ASN A 295 14.80 -11.09 -4.87
C ASN A 295 16.27 -10.65 -4.86
N SER A 296 16.88 -10.52 -3.67
CA SER A 296 18.31 -10.22 -3.54
C SER A 296 19.21 -11.46 -3.65
N LYS A 297 18.68 -12.65 -3.33
CA LYS A 297 19.39 -13.93 -3.44
C LYS A 297 19.25 -14.53 -4.83
N PHE A 298 18.04 -14.54 -5.36
CA PHE A 298 17.75 -14.94 -6.72
C PHE A 298 18.00 -13.73 -7.63
N ALA A 299 19.19 -13.69 -8.24
CA ALA A 299 19.55 -12.71 -9.28
C ALA A 299 18.52 -12.68 -10.42
N TRP A 300 18.64 -11.78 -11.39
CA TRP A 300 17.62 -11.61 -12.44
C TRP A 300 17.31 -12.88 -13.27
N GLY A 301 18.23 -13.86 -13.37
CA GLY A 301 18.02 -15.12 -14.10
C GLY A 301 17.14 -16.15 -13.35
N PRO A 302 17.50 -16.59 -12.13
CA PRO A 302 16.79 -17.67 -11.40
C PRO A 302 15.37 -17.35 -10.91
N ARG A 303 14.75 -16.22 -11.26
CA ARG A 303 13.43 -15.84 -10.72
C ARG A 303 12.25 -16.62 -11.30
N GLY A 304 12.47 -17.32 -12.41
CA GLY A 304 11.50 -18.25 -13.00
C GLY A 304 11.68 -19.71 -12.59
N SER A 305 12.73 -20.04 -11.82
CA SER A 305 13.04 -21.43 -11.47
C SER A 305 12.01 -22.03 -10.52
N ASP A 306 11.90 -23.35 -10.53
CA ASP A 306 11.08 -24.10 -9.57
C ASP A 306 11.50 -23.78 -8.14
N ALA A 307 12.81 -23.66 -7.87
CA ALA A 307 13.33 -23.25 -6.56
C ALA A 307 12.73 -21.92 -6.07
N PHE A 308 12.60 -20.91 -6.94
CA PHE A 308 11.98 -19.63 -6.56
C PHE A 308 10.49 -19.78 -6.20
N ARG A 309 9.76 -20.59 -6.96
CA ARG A 309 8.35 -20.90 -6.69
C ARG A 309 8.20 -21.68 -5.39
N ARG A 310 9.05 -22.68 -5.15
CA ARG A 310 9.09 -23.45 -3.90
C ARG A 310 9.36 -22.56 -2.69
N MET A 311 10.25 -21.56 -2.77
CA MET A 311 10.43 -20.58 -1.69
C MET A 311 9.13 -19.82 -1.37
N CYS A 312 8.37 -19.41 -2.39
CA CYS A 312 7.07 -18.76 -2.17
C CYS A 312 6.04 -19.70 -1.50
N THR A 313 6.08 -20.99 -1.83
CA THR A 313 5.24 -22.03 -1.21
C THR A 313 5.63 -22.25 0.24
N LEU A 314 6.92 -22.45 0.52
CA LEU A 314 7.46 -22.58 1.89
C LEU A 314 7.03 -21.39 2.75
N GLU A 315 7.17 -20.16 2.24
CA GLU A 315 6.74 -18.93 2.92
C GLU A 315 5.28 -18.97 3.35
N ASN A 316 4.36 -19.47 2.51
CA ASN A 316 2.96 -19.61 2.89
C ASN A 316 2.76 -20.75 3.88
N GLY A 317 3.41 -21.90 3.66
CA GLY A 317 3.35 -23.06 4.55
C GLY A 317 3.74 -22.71 5.98
N ILE A 318 4.86 -22.00 6.19
CA ILE A 318 5.30 -21.61 7.55
C ILE A 318 4.41 -20.55 8.20
N ILE A 319 3.64 -19.77 7.42
CA ILE A 319 2.60 -18.87 7.96
C ILE A 319 1.37 -19.66 8.38
N GLU A 320 1.02 -20.70 7.62
CA GLU A 320 -0.19 -21.48 7.79
C GLU A 320 -0.06 -22.60 8.82
N ALA A 321 1.16 -23.05 9.10
CA ALA A 321 1.47 -24.09 10.08
C ALA A 321 0.81 -23.83 11.45
N SER A 322 0.30 -24.91 12.03
CA SER A 322 -0.46 -24.90 13.29
C SER A 322 0.45 -25.03 14.51
N SER A 323 1.69 -25.46 14.31
CA SER A 323 2.70 -25.55 15.37
C SER A 323 4.09 -25.14 14.88
N TYR A 324 4.95 -24.73 15.82
CA TYR A 324 6.34 -24.42 15.52
C TYR A 324 7.12 -25.63 14.98
N ALA A 325 6.83 -26.83 15.51
CA ALA A 325 7.45 -28.08 15.06
C ALA A 325 7.09 -28.40 13.60
N GLU A 326 5.81 -28.25 13.23
CA GLU A 326 5.36 -28.38 11.84
C GLU A 326 6.03 -27.36 10.92
N ALA A 327 6.10 -26.09 11.33
CA ALA A 327 6.79 -25.05 10.56
C ALA A 327 8.28 -25.36 10.35
N LEU A 328 8.96 -25.92 11.35
CA LEU A 328 10.35 -26.35 11.23
C LEU A 328 10.50 -27.56 10.31
N ALA A 329 9.60 -28.55 10.42
CA ALA A 329 9.60 -29.71 9.54
C ALA A 329 9.45 -29.31 8.06
N LEU A 330 8.60 -28.31 7.77
CA LEU A 330 8.48 -27.75 6.41
C LEU A 330 9.80 -27.14 5.92
N VAL A 331 10.51 -26.42 6.79
CA VAL A 331 11.81 -25.83 6.47
C VAL A 331 12.88 -26.89 6.24
N GLU A 332 12.91 -27.93 7.06
CA GLU A 332 13.89 -29.02 6.97
C GLU A 332 13.66 -29.88 5.72
N ASN A 333 12.41 -30.26 5.43
CA ASN A 333 12.04 -30.95 4.19
C ASN A 333 12.47 -30.13 2.96
N GLU A 334 12.21 -28.81 2.96
CA GLU A 334 12.60 -27.98 1.82
C GLU A 334 14.13 -27.87 1.65
N VAL A 335 14.92 -27.96 2.73
CA VAL A 335 16.38 -28.05 2.62
C VAL A 335 16.80 -29.36 1.95
N GLU A 336 16.22 -30.48 2.37
CA GLU A 336 16.53 -31.80 1.81
C GLU A 336 16.19 -31.85 0.33
N VAL A 337 14.98 -31.42 -0.05
CA VAL A 337 14.52 -31.37 -1.44
C VAL A 337 15.43 -30.51 -2.31
N ILE A 338 15.75 -29.29 -1.88
CA ILE A 338 16.63 -28.39 -2.65
C ILE A 338 18.06 -28.94 -2.77
N GLN A 339 18.53 -29.72 -1.79
CA GLN A 339 19.85 -30.34 -1.84
C GLN A 339 19.90 -31.58 -2.75
N ALA A 340 18.79 -32.30 -2.86
CA ALA A 340 18.65 -33.50 -3.67
C ALA A 340 18.37 -33.16 -5.15
N ASP A 341 17.40 -32.28 -5.42
CA ASP A 341 16.91 -32.01 -6.77
C ASP A 341 17.84 -31.13 -7.60
N LEU A 342 18.68 -30.31 -6.95
CA LEU A 342 19.51 -29.33 -7.63
C LEU A 342 21.01 -29.66 -7.48
N PRO A 343 21.80 -29.58 -8.57
CA PRO A 343 23.25 -29.73 -8.51
C PRO A 343 23.89 -28.78 -7.50
N SER A 344 25.01 -29.19 -6.90
CA SER A 344 25.72 -28.41 -5.87
C SER A 344 26.19 -27.04 -6.36
N ASP A 345 26.45 -26.91 -7.66
CA ASP A 345 26.91 -25.71 -8.35
C ASP A 345 25.77 -24.85 -8.93
N ASP A 346 24.51 -25.28 -8.81
CA ASP A 346 23.35 -24.51 -9.29
C ASP A 346 23.19 -23.20 -8.49
N PRO A 347 23.22 -22.02 -9.16
CA PRO A 347 22.96 -20.74 -8.51
C PRO A 347 21.62 -20.67 -7.77
N SER A 348 20.60 -21.37 -8.25
CA SER A 348 19.26 -21.49 -7.66
C SER A 348 19.30 -22.24 -6.33
N ARG A 349 20.10 -23.33 -6.23
CA ARG A 349 20.31 -24.06 -4.97
C ARG A 349 20.95 -23.16 -3.93
N THR A 350 22.03 -22.49 -4.30
CA THR A 350 22.75 -21.57 -3.40
C THR A 350 21.84 -20.43 -2.92
N ALA A 351 21.04 -19.85 -3.84
CA ALA A 351 20.10 -18.79 -3.51
C ALA A 351 18.95 -19.27 -2.61
N ALA A 352 18.37 -20.44 -2.88
CA ALA A 352 17.31 -21.05 -2.09
C ALA A 352 17.80 -21.35 -0.66
N LEU A 353 18.91 -22.06 -0.50
CA LEU A 353 19.47 -22.38 0.81
C LEU A 353 19.83 -21.12 1.61
N ALA A 354 20.35 -20.08 0.96
CA ALA A 354 20.61 -18.79 1.61
C ALA A 354 19.32 -18.09 2.08
N HIS A 355 18.22 -18.25 1.35
CA HIS A 355 16.92 -17.72 1.73
C HIS A 355 16.27 -18.52 2.85
N ILE A 356 16.29 -19.86 2.78
CA ILE A 356 15.81 -20.75 3.85
C ILE A 356 16.57 -20.46 5.15
N LYS A 357 17.90 -20.33 5.09
CA LYS A 357 18.73 -19.94 6.22
C LYS A 357 18.25 -18.62 6.83
N TYR A 358 17.92 -17.63 6.00
CA TYR A 358 17.36 -16.36 6.46
C TYR A 358 15.99 -16.52 7.14
N LEU A 359 15.09 -17.36 6.61
CA LEU A 359 13.81 -17.65 7.26
C LEU A 359 14.02 -18.31 8.62
N ARG A 360 14.82 -19.38 8.67
CA ARG A 360 15.12 -20.13 9.88
C ARG A 360 15.79 -19.24 10.94
N GLU A 361 16.97 -18.71 10.65
CA GLU A 361 17.78 -18.02 11.65
C GLU A 361 17.19 -16.68 12.08
N TYR A 362 16.58 -15.93 11.17
CA TYR A 362 16.06 -14.59 11.50
C TYR A 362 14.57 -14.58 11.86
N TRP A 363 13.72 -15.32 11.16
CA TRP A 363 12.27 -15.28 11.40
C TRP A 363 11.76 -16.34 12.38
N MET A 364 12.47 -17.46 12.49
CA MET A 364 12.07 -18.57 13.37
C MET A 364 12.96 -18.72 14.62
N SER A 365 14.19 -18.23 14.61
CA SER A 365 15.13 -18.39 15.74
C SER A 365 15.40 -17.13 16.58
N ASN A 366 14.83 -15.97 16.20
CA ASN A 366 15.05 -14.72 16.94
C ASN A 366 14.09 -14.58 18.14
N GLY A 367 14.56 -14.86 19.36
CA GLY A 367 13.81 -14.74 20.62
C GLY A 367 13.60 -16.07 21.33
N ASN A 368 12.74 -16.14 22.36
CA ASN A 368 12.17 -17.43 22.78
C ASN A 368 11.47 -18.01 21.56
N HIS A 369 12.04 -19.09 20.99
CA HIS A 369 11.81 -19.59 19.63
C HIS A 369 10.35 -19.56 19.12
N ASP A 370 9.39 -19.78 20.00
CA ASP A 370 7.96 -19.85 19.69
C ASP A 370 7.28 -18.45 19.59
N ASP A 371 7.65 -17.49 20.44
CA ASP A 371 6.93 -16.22 20.60
C ASP A 371 7.06 -15.30 19.39
N PHE A 372 8.24 -15.26 18.76
CA PHE A 372 8.43 -14.43 17.58
C PHE A 372 7.79 -15.02 16.34
N TRP A 373 7.83 -16.34 16.14
CA TRP A 373 7.13 -17.02 15.05
C TRP A 373 5.61 -16.84 15.16
N LYS A 374 5.05 -17.07 16.36
CA LYS A 374 3.63 -16.81 16.66
C LYS A 374 3.17 -15.42 16.24
N SER A 375 4.02 -14.41 16.38
CA SER A 375 3.66 -13.02 16.04
C SER A 375 3.24 -12.80 14.59
N TRP A 376 3.57 -13.69 13.65
CA TRP A 376 3.16 -13.55 12.25
C TRP A 376 2.45 -14.77 11.66
N ALA A 377 2.57 -15.93 12.32
CA ALA A 377 1.89 -17.16 11.94
C ALA A 377 0.37 -17.12 12.18
N ASN A 378 -0.36 -18.10 11.62
CA ASN A 378 -1.78 -18.30 11.90
C ASN A 378 -2.01 -18.68 13.37
N LEU A 379 -1.09 -19.44 13.99
CA LEU A 379 -1.22 -19.81 15.40
C LEU A 379 -1.37 -18.59 16.31
N GLY A 380 -0.52 -17.57 16.18
CA GLY A 380 -0.66 -16.38 17.03
C GLY A 380 -1.90 -15.54 16.71
N ARG A 381 -2.41 -15.57 15.46
CA ARG A 381 -3.73 -15.01 15.16
C ARG A 381 -4.86 -15.78 15.85
N ALA A 382 -4.78 -17.10 15.91
CA ALA A 382 -5.75 -17.93 16.62
C ALA A 382 -5.73 -17.65 18.13
N MET A 383 -4.54 -17.55 18.73
CA MET A 383 -4.38 -17.16 20.15
C MET A 383 -4.93 -15.75 20.43
N ALA A 384 -4.68 -14.80 19.52
CA ALA A 384 -5.25 -13.45 19.61
C ALA A 384 -6.79 -13.48 19.52
N ALA A 385 -7.35 -14.35 18.69
CA ALA A 385 -8.79 -14.51 18.50
C ALA A 385 -9.47 -15.06 19.76
N GLU A 386 -8.86 -16.07 20.38
CA GLU A 386 -9.27 -16.61 21.67
C GLU A 386 -9.27 -15.52 22.76
N THR A 387 -8.19 -14.72 22.81
CA THR A 387 -8.04 -13.62 23.78
C THR A 387 -9.11 -12.53 23.58
N LEU A 388 -9.44 -12.22 22.32
CA LEU A 388 -10.43 -11.22 21.93
C LEU A 388 -11.88 -11.74 21.97
N GLN A 389 -12.07 -13.04 22.21
CA GLN A 389 -13.36 -13.73 22.10
C GLN A 389 -14.04 -13.49 20.75
N SER A 390 -13.28 -13.58 19.67
CA SER A 390 -13.75 -13.37 18.30
C SER A 390 -13.30 -14.50 17.37
N PRO A 391 -13.97 -14.69 16.21
CA PRO A 391 -13.43 -15.49 15.12
C PRO A 391 -12.01 -15.06 14.70
N VAL A 392 -11.20 -15.99 14.19
CA VAL A 392 -9.81 -15.72 13.75
C VAL A 392 -9.79 -14.73 12.58
N GLU A 393 -10.83 -14.77 11.75
CA GLU A 393 -11.09 -13.89 10.61
C GLU A 393 -11.28 -12.44 11.03
N ASP A 394 -11.74 -12.21 12.26
CA ASP A 394 -11.90 -10.87 12.83
C ASP A 394 -10.59 -10.27 13.31
N VAL A 395 -9.59 -11.10 13.64
CA VAL A 395 -8.25 -10.64 14.01
C VAL A 395 -7.49 -10.23 12.76
N LEU A 396 -7.18 -8.94 12.63
CA LEU A 396 -6.43 -8.43 11.50
C LEU A 396 -5.03 -9.04 11.44
N GLY A 397 -4.65 -9.53 10.26
CA GLY A 397 -3.28 -9.93 9.92
C GLY A 397 -2.53 -8.87 9.11
N THR A 398 -3.13 -7.72 8.79
CA THR A 398 -2.53 -6.67 7.97
C THR A 398 -2.83 -5.27 8.51
N THR A 399 -2.03 -4.29 8.12
CA THR A 399 -2.23 -2.87 8.45
C THR A 399 -2.84 -2.09 7.27
N ASN A 400 -3.64 -2.75 6.43
CA ASN A 400 -4.23 -2.14 5.23
C ASN A 400 -5.06 -0.88 5.56
N HIS A 401 -5.73 -0.86 6.73
CA HIS A 401 -6.47 0.32 7.19
C HIS A 401 -5.55 1.53 7.40
N LEU A 402 -4.37 1.33 7.97
CA LEU A 402 -3.38 2.39 8.18
C LEU A 402 -2.73 2.82 6.86
N GLU A 403 -2.48 1.91 5.93
CA GLU A 403 -1.95 2.24 4.60
C GLU A 403 -2.97 3.07 3.78
N SER A 404 -4.23 2.62 3.77
CA SER A 404 -5.35 3.35 3.16
C SER A 404 -5.52 4.73 3.79
N PHE A 405 -5.54 4.81 5.12
CA PHE A 405 -5.61 6.09 5.83
C PHE A 405 -4.41 6.98 5.51
N ASN A 406 -3.18 6.46 5.50
CA ASN A 406 -1.98 7.21 5.17
C ASN A 406 -2.04 7.78 3.75
N ASN A 407 -2.60 7.03 2.79
CA ASN A 407 -2.82 7.49 1.43
C ASN A 407 -3.86 8.62 1.39
N VAL A 408 -5.04 8.42 1.99
CA VAL A 408 -6.10 9.44 2.06
C VAL A 408 -5.61 10.69 2.80
N PHE A 409 -4.86 10.52 3.88
CA PHE A 409 -4.27 11.60 4.66
C PHE A 409 -3.32 12.42 3.80
N LYS A 410 -2.31 11.79 3.17
CA LYS A 410 -1.27 12.50 2.40
C LYS A 410 -1.78 13.05 1.08
N ASN A 411 -2.45 12.21 0.29
CA ASN A 411 -2.81 12.51 -1.09
C ASN A 411 -4.23 13.10 -1.22
N GLY A 412 -5.08 12.91 -0.22
CA GLY A 412 -6.42 13.51 -0.15
C GLY A 412 -6.44 14.76 0.73
N GLN A 413 -6.34 14.61 2.04
CA GLN A 413 -6.58 15.70 3.00
C GLN A 413 -5.48 16.76 2.99
N LEU A 414 -4.21 16.35 3.12
CA LEU A 414 -3.10 17.31 3.13
C LEU A 414 -2.93 18.00 1.78
N ALA A 415 -3.17 17.30 0.67
CA ALA A 415 -3.05 17.86 -0.67
C ALA A 415 -3.92 19.11 -0.89
N LYS A 416 -5.12 19.16 -0.27
CA LYS A 416 -6.05 20.31 -0.33
C LYS A 416 -5.45 21.60 0.20
N ILE A 417 -4.61 21.52 1.23
CA ILE A 417 -4.01 22.68 1.89
C ILE A 417 -2.52 22.86 1.56
N GLN A 418 -1.92 21.95 0.81
CA GLN A 418 -0.54 22.07 0.34
C GLN A 418 -0.42 23.05 -0.83
N ARG A 419 0.69 23.79 -0.84
CA ARG A 419 1.03 24.70 -1.93
C ARG A 419 1.88 23.98 -2.97
N GLY A 420 1.25 23.41 -3.99
CA GLY A 420 1.94 22.74 -5.10
C GLY A 420 2.80 21.57 -4.64
N GLY A 421 2.25 20.70 -3.79
CA GLY A 421 2.95 19.54 -3.21
C GLY A 421 4.00 19.87 -2.16
N ARG A 422 4.20 21.16 -1.81
CA ARG A 422 5.13 21.53 -0.74
C ARG A 422 4.52 21.14 0.61
N ARG A 423 5.32 20.43 1.41
CA ARG A 423 4.95 20.00 2.76
C ARG A 423 4.60 21.20 3.66
N LEU A 424 3.64 20.99 4.54
CA LEU A 424 3.08 22.04 5.41
C LEU A 424 4.06 22.48 6.51
N ARG A 425 3.88 23.70 7.04
CA ARG A 425 4.53 24.06 8.30
C ARG A 425 3.91 23.24 9.43
N PHE A 426 4.71 22.83 10.41
CA PHE A 426 4.25 21.87 11.42
C PHE A 426 3.07 22.38 12.26
N ASP A 427 3.07 23.64 12.65
CA ASP A 427 1.96 24.26 13.39
C ASP A 427 0.69 24.43 12.54
N VAL A 428 0.83 24.69 11.23
CA VAL A 428 -0.29 24.64 10.26
C VAL A 428 -0.87 23.23 10.17
N LEU A 429 0.00 22.20 10.11
CA LEU A 429 -0.43 20.81 10.12
C LEU A 429 -1.21 20.46 11.39
N LEU A 430 -0.72 20.84 12.57
CA LEU A 430 -1.39 20.56 13.85
C LEU A 430 -2.77 21.23 13.92
N LYS A 431 -2.87 22.51 13.54
CA LYS A 431 -4.15 23.24 13.50
C LYS A 431 -5.14 22.59 12.54
N PHE A 432 -4.71 22.26 11.32
CA PHE A 432 -5.55 21.57 10.35
C PHE A 432 -6.04 20.21 10.87
N ILE A 433 -5.15 19.40 11.47
CA ILE A 433 -5.51 18.09 12.00
C ILE A 433 -6.60 18.21 13.08
N ILE A 434 -6.40 19.12 14.04
CA ILE A 434 -7.28 19.26 15.21
C ILE A 434 -8.60 19.95 14.86
N GLN A 435 -8.57 20.99 14.02
CA GLN A 435 -9.74 21.85 13.79
C GLN A 435 -10.58 21.43 12.58
N ASP A 436 -9.95 20.83 11.55
CA ASP A 436 -10.65 20.51 10.31
C ASP A 436 -10.73 18.99 10.11
N MET A 437 -9.59 18.29 10.10
CA MET A 437 -9.54 16.90 9.65
C MET A 437 -10.20 15.90 10.61
N ILE A 438 -9.82 15.91 11.89
CA ILE A 438 -10.37 14.96 12.87
C ILE A 438 -11.88 15.18 13.03
N PRO A 439 -12.37 16.42 13.26
CA PRO A 439 -13.80 16.67 13.35
C PRO A 439 -14.55 16.17 12.12
N ALA A 440 -14.06 16.45 10.90
CA ALA A 440 -14.72 15.99 9.68
C ALA A 440 -14.78 14.46 9.56
N ILE A 441 -13.71 13.73 9.94
CA ILE A 441 -13.70 12.26 9.93
C ILE A 441 -14.77 11.70 10.89
N TYR A 442 -14.89 12.29 12.07
CA TYR A 442 -15.85 11.84 13.08
C TYR A 442 -17.28 12.22 12.74
N GLU A 443 -17.50 13.44 12.22
CA GLU A 443 -18.80 13.89 11.73
C GLU A 443 -19.30 13.00 10.59
N GLU A 444 -18.46 12.71 9.59
CA GLU A 444 -18.80 11.80 8.50
C GLU A 444 -19.25 10.43 9.02
N ARG A 445 -18.59 9.89 10.04
CA ARG A 445 -18.95 8.60 10.62
C ARG A 445 -20.24 8.62 11.41
N THR A 446 -20.47 9.68 12.17
CA THR A 446 -21.74 9.88 12.86
C THR A 446 -22.87 9.93 11.84
N LEU A 447 -22.73 10.71 10.78
CA LEU A 447 -23.72 10.80 9.70
C LEU A 447 -23.93 9.47 8.97
N LEU A 448 -22.86 8.71 8.69
CA LEU A 448 -22.98 7.38 8.08
C LEU A 448 -23.69 6.38 9.01
N THR A 449 -23.43 6.46 10.31
CA THR A 449 -24.12 5.62 11.31
C THR A 449 -25.60 5.97 11.39
N GLU A 450 -25.94 7.26 11.48
CA GLU A 450 -27.32 7.74 11.49
C GLU A 450 -28.07 7.35 10.21
N GLU A 451 -27.45 7.51 9.04
CA GLU A 451 -28.03 7.14 7.75
C GLU A 451 -28.26 5.62 7.67
N ARG A 452 -27.34 4.82 8.19
CA ARG A 452 -27.50 3.36 8.26
C ARG A 452 -28.62 2.97 9.21
N ASP A 453 -28.68 3.57 10.39
CA ASP A 453 -29.72 3.28 11.37
C ASP A 453 -31.11 3.71 10.85
N ARG A 454 -31.18 4.84 10.13
CA ARG A 454 -32.37 5.27 9.39
C ARG A 454 -32.77 4.24 8.31
N ARG A 455 -31.81 3.74 7.53
CA ARG A 455 -32.06 2.69 6.51
C ARG A 455 -32.53 1.39 7.14
N LYS A 456 -31.92 0.96 8.24
CA LYS A 456 -32.33 -0.22 9.01
C LYS A 456 -33.77 -0.04 9.51
N ALA A 457 -34.06 1.08 10.16
CA ALA A 457 -35.41 1.38 10.65
C ALA A 457 -36.45 1.35 9.53
N HIS A 458 -36.13 1.95 8.37
CA HIS A 458 -37.00 1.93 7.20
C HIS A 458 -37.20 0.51 6.66
N LEU A 459 -36.13 -0.27 6.50
CA LEU A 459 -36.22 -1.65 6.04
C LEU A 459 -37.11 -2.49 6.94
N LEU A 460 -36.97 -2.36 8.27
CA LEU A 460 -37.78 -3.09 9.24
C LEU A 460 -39.28 -2.74 9.20
N THR A 461 -39.69 -1.66 8.53
CA THR A 461 -41.13 -1.38 8.29
C THR A 461 -41.73 -2.18 7.14
N LEU A 462 -40.91 -2.85 6.33
CA LEU A 462 -41.35 -3.67 5.19
C LEU A 462 -41.72 -5.09 5.65
N SER A 463 -42.66 -5.73 4.96
CA SER A 463 -43.16 -7.08 5.29
C SER A 463 -42.08 -8.18 5.33
N ASN A 464 -40.97 -8.00 4.62
CA ASN A 464 -39.77 -8.88 4.64
C ASN A 464 -38.49 -8.12 5.05
N GLY A 465 -38.66 -7.02 5.79
CA GLY A 465 -37.60 -6.08 6.14
C GLY A 465 -36.42 -6.70 6.89
N GLU A 466 -36.72 -7.53 7.87
CA GLU A 466 -35.73 -8.19 8.71
C GLU A 466 -34.90 -9.21 7.93
N GLN A 467 -35.55 -10.03 7.10
CA GLN A 467 -34.86 -10.97 6.20
C GLN A 467 -33.96 -10.23 5.21
N LEU A 468 -34.45 -9.13 4.64
CA LEU A 468 -33.67 -8.31 3.72
C LEU A 468 -32.47 -7.67 4.42
N TRP A 469 -32.63 -7.13 5.62
CA TRP A 469 -31.53 -6.58 6.42
C TRP A 469 -30.47 -7.64 6.73
N ASN A 470 -30.89 -8.82 7.21
CA ASN A 470 -29.97 -9.91 7.52
C ASN A 470 -29.22 -10.36 6.25
N SER A 471 -29.90 -10.48 5.11
CA SER A 471 -29.25 -10.81 3.84
C SER A 471 -28.24 -9.76 3.38
N LEU A 472 -28.50 -8.48 3.65
CA LEU A 472 -27.57 -7.39 3.34
C LEU A 472 -26.35 -7.42 4.26
N GLN A 473 -26.54 -7.76 5.54
CA GLN A 473 -25.42 -7.95 6.48
C GLN A 473 -24.57 -9.16 6.08
N GLU A 474 -25.19 -10.28 5.73
CA GLU A 474 -24.50 -11.49 5.27
C GLU A 474 -23.72 -11.27 3.97
N ARG A 475 -24.25 -10.48 3.02
CA ARG A 475 -23.54 -10.08 1.79
C ARG A 475 -22.37 -9.13 2.02
N SER A 476 -22.38 -8.39 3.13
CA SER A 476 -21.32 -7.42 3.46
C SER A 476 -20.14 -8.05 4.19
N LEU A 477 -20.28 -9.28 4.70
CA LEU A 477 -19.13 -10.09 5.08
C LEU A 477 -18.38 -10.49 3.81
N PRO A 478 -17.04 -10.42 3.77
CA PRO A 478 -16.27 -10.85 2.61
C PRO A 478 -16.65 -12.30 2.31
N HIS A 479 -17.34 -12.50 1.18
CA HIS A 479 -17.74 -13.81 0.70
C HIS A 479 -16.47 -14.69 0.59
N HIS A 480 -16.28 -15.57 1.56
CA HIS A 480 -15.67 -16.87 1.28
C HIS A 480 -16.62 -17.51 0.29
N SER A 481 -16.23 -17.58 -0.98
CA SER A 481 -16.98 -18.31 -2.01
C SER A 481 -16.98 -19.79 -1.62
N PRO A 482 -18.12 -20.37 -1.16
CA PRO A 482 -18.25 -21.79 -0.97
C PRO A 482 -19.11 -22.29 -2.13
N PHE A 483 -18.77 -21.93 -3.38
CA PHE A 483 -19.42 -22.56 -4.52
C PHE A 483 -18.67 -23.85 -4.82
N PRO A 484 -19.19 -25.04 -4.45
CA PRO A 484 -18.55 -26.31 -4.76
C PRO A 484 -18.71 -26.69 -6.24
N VAL A 485 -19.20 -25.79 -7.10
CA VAL A 485 -19.57 -26.10 -8.49
C VAL A 485 -18.63 -25.38 -9.44
N ALA A 486 -17.73 -26.15 -10.07
CA ALA A 486 -16.86 -25.65 -11.12
C ALA A 486 -17.62 -25.21 -12.36
N PHE A 487 -17.07 -24.20 -13.05
CA PHE A 487 -17.43 -23.88 -14.43
C PHE A 487 -16.18 -23.82 -15.32
N LEU A 488 -16.30 -24.31 -16.55
CA LEU A 488 -15.23 -24.49 -17.53
C LEU A 488 -15.27 -23.40 -18.60
N THR A 489 -14.67 -22.25 -18.31
CA THR A 489 -14.42 -21.21 -19.31
C THR A 489 -13.15 -21.51 -20.13
N PRO A 490 -13.07 -21.21 -21.44
CA PRO A 490 -11.84 -21.38 -22.21
C PRO A 490 -10.68 -20.58 -21.60
N ASP A 491 -9.54 -21.24 -21.34
CA ASP A 491 -8.35 -20.61 -20.74
C ASP A 491 -7.09 -21.35 -21.18
N LYS A 492 -6.46 -20.84 -22.25
CA LYS A 492 -5.26 -21.45 -22.86
C LYS A 492 -4.12 -21.65 -21.87
N SER A 493 -3.96 -20.76 -20.89
CA SER A 493 -2.87 -20.86 -19.91
C SER A 493 -3.13 -22.00 -18.93
N ARG A 494 -4.36 -22.14 -18.44
CA ARG A 494 -4.73 -23.24 -17.55
C ARG A 494 -4.80 -24.58 -18.26
N GLU A 495 -5.15 -24.57 -19.55
CA GLU A 495 -5.12 -25.76 -20.41
C GLU A 495 -3.69 -26.26 -20.64
N ALA A 496 -2.75 -25.36 -20.95
CA ALA A 496 -1.33 -25.72 -21.03
C ALA A 496 -0.81 -26.28 -19.70
N ALA A 497 -1.08 -25.59 -18.58
CA ALA A 497 -0.68 -26.07 -17.26
C ALA A 497 -1.35 -27.39 -16.85
N ALA A 498 -2.55 -27.69 -17.37
CA ALA A 498 -3.22 -28.96 -17.17
C ALA A 498 -2.56 -30.09 -17.98
N ALA A 499 -2.15 -29.79 -19.22
CA ALA A 499 -1.37 -30.72 -20.03
C ALA A 499 -0.01 -31.04 -19.39
N ASP A 500 0.65 -30.04 -18.79
CA ASP A 500 1.90 -30.23 -18.05
C ASP A 500 1.72 -31.18 -16.86
N LEU A 501 0.62 -31.08 -16.10
CA LEU A 501 0.35 -32.02 -15.00
C LEU A 501 0.26 -33.47 -15.50
N LEU A 502 -0.27 -33.69 -16.70
CA LEU A 502 -0.39 -35.02 -17.29
C LEU A 502 0.95 -35.54 -17.80
N SER A 503 1.75 -34.69 -18.46
CA SER A 503 3.06 -35.10 -18.98
C SER A 503 4.02 -35.50 -17.85
N HIS A 504 3.92 -34.86 -16.69
CA HIS A 504 4.71 -35.19 -15.51
C HIS A 504 4.08 -36.27 -14.62
N GLN A 505 3.01 -36.94 -15.08
CA GLN A 505 2.31 -37.99 -14.32
C GLN A 505 1.84 -37.55 -12.92
N GLN A 506 1.50 -36.26 -12.77
CA GLN A 506 1.07 -35.67 -11.50
C GLN A 506 -0.44 -35.81 -11.24
N ILE A 507 -1.11 -36.72 -11.95
CA ILE A 507 -2.50 -37.09 -11.69
C ILE A 507 -2.60 -38.59 -11.42
N GLY A 508 -3.16 -38.93 -10.27
CA GLY A 508 -3.40 -40.31 -9.87
C GLY A 508 -4.57 -40.93 -10.62
N MET A 509 -4.66 -42.26 -10.52
CA MET A 509 -5.77 -43.02 -11.07
C MET A 509 -7.11 -42.58 -10.45
N PRO A 510 -8.18 -42.46 -11.25
CA PRO A 510 -9.50 -42.16 -10.73
C PRO A 510 -10.06 -43.30 -9.89
N THR A 511 -10.53 -42.97 -8.70
CA THR A 511 -11.28 -43.86 -7.81
C THR A 511 -12.76 -43.54 -7.95
N ALA A 512 -13.61 -44.57 -8.09
CA ALA A 512 -15.04 -44.35 -8.15
C ALA A 512 -15.59 -43.88 -6.79
N MET A 513 -16.52 -42.91 -6.83
CA MET A 513 -17.28 -42.47 -5.66
C MET A 513 -18.73 -42.97 -5.78
N PRO A 514 -19.10 -44.09 -5.12
CA PRO A 514 -20.44 -44.66 -5.24
C PRO A 514 -21.54 -43.72 -4.74
N ASP A 515 -21.27 -42.99 -3.65
CA ASP A 515 -22.26 -42.15 -2.97
C ASP A 515 -22.57 -40.86 -3.75
N MET A 516 -21.58 -40.32 -4.45
CA MET A 516 -21.68 -39.06 -5.20
C MET A 516 -21.89 -39.27 -6.70
N LEU A 517 -21.88 -40.53 -7.16
CA LEU A 517 -21.96 -40.89 -8.57
C LEU A 517 -20.95 -40.09 -9.37
N GLY A 518 -19.68 -40.40 -9.15
CA GLY A 518 -18.57 -39.66 -9.73
C GLY A 518 -17.24 -40.38 -9.64
N LEU A 519 -16.18 -39.63 -9.96
CA LEU A 519 -14.79 -40.03 -9.85
C LEU A 519 -14.05 -39.04 -8.95
N GLN A 520 -13.19 -39.57 -8.08
CA GLN A 520 -12.23 -38.80 -7.31
C GLN A 520 -10.83 -39.06 -7.87
N LEU A 521 -10.06 -38.00 -8.07
CA LEU A 521 -8.67 -38.09 -8.51
C LEU A 521 -7.80 -37.35 -7.50
N THR A 522 -6.67 -37.95 -7.16
CA THR A 522 -5.62 -37.26 -6.42
C THR A 522 -4.67 -36.61 -7.42
N CYS A 523 -4.43 -35.32 -7.31
CA CYS A 523 -3.51 -34.59 -8.17
C CYS A 523 -2.36 -34.02 -7.32
N ILE A 524 -1.14 -34.29 -7.74
CA ILE A 524 0.06 -33.78 -7.10
C ILE A 524 0.34 -32.36 -7.62
N SER A 525 0.76 -31.46 -6.73
CA SER A 525 1.14 -30.10 -7.11
C SER A 525 2.21 -30.10 -8.21
N SER A 526 2.08 -29.19 -9.18
CA SER A 526 3.09 -29.01 -10.24
C SER A 526 4.47 -28.52 -9.75
N LEU A 527 4.65 -28.37 -8.44
CA LEU A 527 5.91 -28.02 -7.80
C LEU A 527 6.52 -29.21 -7.05
N ALA A 528 5.79 -30.33 -6.94
CA ALA A 528 6.30 -31.52 -6.29
C ALA A 528 7.44 -32.10 -7.11
N ALA A 529 8.48 -32.52 -6.41
CA ALA A 529 9.62 -33.21 -6.98
C ALA A 529 9.57 -34.70 -6.60
N GLU A 530 10.34 -35.52 -7.30
CA GLU A 530 10.42 -36.96 -7.04
C GLU A 530 10.88 -37.29 -5.63
N HIS A 531 11.65 -36.39 -5.00
CA HIS A 531 12.20 -36.56 -3.66
C HIS A 531 11.35 -35.93 -2.56
N ASP A 532 10.18 -35.37 -2.89
CA ASP A 532 9.27 -34.81 -1.89
C ASP A 532 8.61 -35.96 -1.10
N SER A 533 8.97 -36.10 0.18
CA SER A 533 8.46 -37.19 1.03
C SER A 533 6.95 -37.12 1.25
N HIS A 534 6.37 -35.91 1.16
CA HIS A 534 4.96 -35.65 1.38
C HIS A 534 4.50 -34.57 0.39
N PRO A 535 4.41 -34.91 -0.91
CA PRO A 535 4.13 -33.91 -1.92
C PRO A 535 2.73 -33.33 -1.69
N LEU A 536 2.57 -32.03 -1.90
CA LEU A 536 1.27 -31.38 -1.72
C LEU A 536 0.26 -31.98 -2.70
N GLN A 537 -0.75 -32.65 -2.16
CA GLN A 537 -1.81 -33.31 -2.91
C GLN A 537 -3.10 -32.50 -2.87
N TYR A 538 -3.80 -32.47 -4.00
CA TYR A 538 -5.11 -31.90 -4.17
C TYR A 538 -6.10 -32.98 -4.59
N GLN A 539 -7.21 -33.09 -3.88
CA GLN A 539 -8.36 -33.89 -4.30
C GLN A 539 -9.17 -33.13 -5.36
N VAL A 540 -9.50 -33.83 -6.45
CA VAL A 540 -10.38 -33.38 -7.53
C VAL A 540 -11.57 -34.32 -7.61
N GLU A 541 -12.77 -33.78 -7.60
CA GLU A 541 -14.01 -34.54 -7.65
C GLU A 541 -14.78 -34.19 -8.92
N LEU A 542 -15.21 -35.20 -9.66
CA LEU A 542 -16.02 -35.08 -10.87
C LEU A 542 -17.28 -35.92 -10.70
N CYS A 543 -18.46 -35.29 -10.67
CA CYS A 543 -19.74 -35.98 -10.53
C CYS A 543 -20.54 -35.94 -11.83
N TYR A 544 -21.26 -37.02 -12.15
CA TYR A 544 -22.06 -37.10 -13.38
C TYR A 544 -23.27 -36.14 -13.37
N SER A 545 -23.60 -35.56 -12.22
CA SER A 545 -24.56 -34.46 -12.08
C SER A 545 -24.06 -33.12 -12.65
N GLY A 546 -22.79 -33.04 -13.07
CA GLY A 546 -22.14 -31.79 -13.50
C GLY A 546 -21.47 -31.03 -12.35
N LEU A 547 -21.62 -31.50 -11.11
CA LEU A 547 -20.85 -30.97 -9.98
C LEU A 547 -19.39 -31.40 -10.12
N ALA A 548 -18.48 -30.45 -10.00
CA ALA A 548 -17.06 -30.72 -9.97
C ALA A 548 -16.37 -29.77 -9.02
N SER A 549 -15.44 -30.29 -8.21
CA SER A 549 -14.77 -29.54 -7.15
C SER A 549 -13.27 -29.84 -7.14
N CYS A 550 -12.48 -28.93 -6.57
CA CYS A 550 -11.06 -29.18 -6.34
C CYS A 550 -10.62 -28.50 -5.04
N THR A 551 -9.83 -29.20 -4.24
CA THR A 551 -9.30 -28.68 -2.97
C THR A 551 -8.17 -27.65 -3.14
N CYS A 552 -7.76 -27.35 -4.37
CA CYS A 552 -6.66 -26.40 -4.60
C CYS A 552 -7.07 -24.93 -4.36
N PRO A 553 -6.13 -24.06 -3.94
CA PRO A 553 -6.44 -22.65 -3.68
C PRO A 553 -6.98 -21.84 -4.88
N ASP A 554 -6.61 -22.18 -6.12
CA ASP A 554 -7.17 -21.53 -7.33
C ASP A 554 -8.68 -21.78 -7.44
N PHE A 555 -9.13 -23.00 -7.10
CA PHE A 555 -10.54 -23.32 -7.08
C PHE A 555 -11.26 -22.65 -5.91
N SER A 556 -10.76 -22.81 -4.68
CA SER A 556 -11.43 -22.25 -3.47
C SER A 556 -11.61 -20.74 -3.53
N ARG A 557 -10.76 -20.01 -4.25
CA ARG A 557 -10.85 -18.55 -4.38
C ARG A 557 -11.77 -18.10 -5.51
N ARG A 558 -11.87 -18.86 -6.61
CA ARG A 558 -12.51 -18.40 -7.86
C ARG A 558 -13.76 -19.18 -8.25
N GLY A 559 -13.92 -20.42 -7.78
CA GLY A 559 -15.02 -21.31 -8.16
C GLY A 559 -14.98 -21.85 -9.60
N GLY A 560 -14.13 -21.31 -10.50
CA GLY A 560 -13.98 -21.84 -11.87
C GLY A 560 -12.98 -23.00 -11.98
N ALA A 561 -13.05 -23.77 -13.08
CA ALA A 561 -12.18 -24.91 -13.35
C ALA A 561 -10.69 -24.51 -13.33
N CYS A 562 -9.99 -24.98 -12.29
CA CYS A 562 -8.55 -24.81 -12.10
C CYS A 562 -7.76 -25.75 -13.03
N LYS A 563 -6.43 -25.64 -13.04
CA LYS A 563 -5.57 -26.53 -13.83
C LYS A 563 -5.72 -28.02 -13.45
N HIS A 564 -5.92 -28.34 -12.17
CA HIS A 564 -6.08 -29.73 -11.71
C HIS A 564 -7.40 -30.34 -12.19
N LEU A 565 -8.49 -29.57 -12.13
CA LEU A 565 -9.81 -30.00 -12.62
C LEU A 565 -9.81 -30.19 -14.14
N ARG A 566 -9.11 -29.31 -14.87
CA ARG A 566 -8.88 -29.47 -16.31
C ARG A 566 -8.05 -30.71 -16.63
N ALA A 567 -6.97 -30.95 -15.88
CA ALA A 567 -6.13 -32.14 -16.05
C ALA A 567 -6.95 -33.42 -15.82
N ALA A 568 -7.79 -33.44 -14.78
CA ALA A 568 -8.70 -34.55 -14.51
C ALA A 568 -9.69 -34.80 -15.66
N LEU A 569 -10.31 -33.74 -16.19
CA LEU A 569 -11.23 -33.86 -17.33
C LEU A 569 -10.52 -34.39 -18.59
N ILE A 570 -9.30 -33.93 -18.86
CA ILE A 570 -8.48 -34.40 -19.99
C ILE A 570 -8.10 -35.87 -19.78
N TYR A 571 -7.62 -36.23 -18.59
CA TYR A 571 -7.20 -37.59 -18.25
C TYR A 571 -8.33 -38.61 -18.36
N VAL A 572 -9.49 -38.29 -17.78
CA VAL A 572 -10.68 -39.14 -17.87
C VAL A 572 -11.15 -39.28 -19.31
N ASN A 573 -11.02 -38.23 -20.12
CA ASN A 573 -11.31 -38.32 -21.55
C ASN A 573 -10.30 -39.21 -22.31
N GLN A 574 -9.02 -39.17 -21.97
CA GLN A 574 -8.00 -40.09 -22.52
C GLN A 574 -8.32 -41.54 -22.16
N LEU A 575 -8.64 -41.82 -20.89
CA LEU A 575 -9.07 -43.16 -20.45
C LEU A 575 -10.29 -43.66 -21.24
N ARG A 576 -11.24 -42.76 -21.52
CA ARG A 576 -12.43 -43.07 -22.31
C ARG A 576 -12.11 -43.39 -23.77
N VAL A 577 -11.29 -42.57 -24.42
CA VAL A 577 -11.04 -42.66 -25.87
C VAL A 577 -9.96 -43.68 -26.19
N GLU A 578 -8.83 -43.65 -25.47
CA GLU A 578 -7.64 -44.44 -25.78
C GLU A 578 -7.72 -45.85 -25.19
N ARG A 579 -8.24 -45.98 -23.97
CA ARG A 579 -8.38 -47.28 -23.28
C ARG A 579 -9.77 -47.89 -23.41
N ASN A 580 -10.66 -47.24 -24.16
CA ASN A 580 -12.04 -47.68 -24.42
C ASN A 580 -12.82 -48.01 -23.12
N ILE A 581 -12.52 -47.28 -22.03
CA ILE A 581 -13.22 -47.46 -20.75
C ILE A 581 -14.57 -46.74 -20.85
N PRO A 582 -15.71 -47.38 -20.55
CA PRO A 582 -17.04 -46.83 -20.76
C PRO A 582 -17.42 -45.79 -19.69
N ILE A 583 -16.67 -44.69 -19.60
CA ILE A 583 -16.91 -43.58 -18.68
C ILE A 583 -17.83 -42.54 -19.37
N PRO A 584 -19.00 -42.22 -18.81
CA PRO A 584 -19.85 -41.15 -19.35
C PRO A 584 -19.16 -39.77 -19.35
N PRO A 585 -19.48 -38.87 -20.28
CA PRO A 585 -19.02 -37.47 -20.20
C PRO A 585 -19.51 -36.79 -18.92
N PHE A 586 -18.65 -35.95 -18.33
CA PHE A 586 -19.01 -35.09 -17.20
C PHE A 586 -19.52 -33.73 -17.72
N PRO A 587 -20.82 -33.39 -17.53
CA PRO A 587 -21.39 -32.15 -18.05
C PRO A 587 -21.05 -30.97 -17.13
N VAL A 588 -19.78 -30.59 -17.07
CA VAL A 588 -19.33 -29.43 -16.27
C VAL A 588 -19.91 -28.15 -16.89
N PRO A 589 -20.56 -27.27 -16.10
CA PRO A 589 -21.05 -25.98 -16.57
C PRO A 589 -20.00 -25.20 -17.36
N THR A 590 -20.38 -24.53 -18.43
CA THR A 590 -19.43 -23.70 -19.22
C THR A 590 -19.44 -22.24 -18.80
N THR A 591 -20.49 -21.82 -18.09
CA THR A 591 -20.65 -20.47 -17.57
C THR A 591 -20.86 -20.45 -16.07
N GLU A 592 -20.47 -19.36 -15.40
CA GLU A 592 -20.70 -19.16 -13.97
C GLU A 592 -22.21 -19.16 -13.62
N LYS A 593 -23.04 -18.63 -14.52
CA LYS A 593 -24.49 -18.63 -14.39
C LYS A 593 -25.06 -20.06 -14.38
N GLU A 594 -24.56 -20.95 -15.24
CA GLU A 594 -24.96 -22.37 -15.23
C GLU A 594 -24.54 -23.06 -13.94
N ALA A 595 -23.34 -22.78 -13.43
CA ALA A 595 -22.88 -23.32 -12.15
C ALA A 595 -23.76 -22.86 -10.98
N HIS A 596 -24.19 -21.59 -10.96
CA HIS A 596 -25.14 -21.10 -9.95
C HIS A 596 -26.51 -21.79 -10.04
N ILE A 597 -27.02 -21.99 -11.25
CA ILE A 597 -28.30 -22.68 -11.47
C ILE A 597 -28.20 -24.12 -10.96
N LEU A 598 -27.09 -24.81 -11.28
CA LEU A 598 -26.87 -26.19 -10.85
C LEU A 598 -26.72 -26.30 -9.33
N HIS A 599 -26.03 -25.36 -8.70
CA HIS A 599 -25.88 -25.32 -7.24
C HIS A 599 -27.21 -25.07 -6.50
N ALA A 600 -28.09 -24.26 -7.10
CA ALA A 600 -29.39 -23.93 -6.51
C ALA A 600 -30.43 -25.06 -6.66
N GLN A 601 -30.15 -26.09 -7.45
CA GLN A 601 -31.05 -27.23 -7.63
C GLN A 601 -30.83 -28.26 -6.52
N PRO A 602 -31.90 -28.80 -5.92
CA PRO A 602 -31.77 -29.94 -5.01
C PRO A 602 -31.17 -31.13 -5.76
N PRO A 603 -30.36 -31.98 -5.10
CA PRO A 603 -29.74 -33.14 -5.74
C PRO A 603 -30.85 -34.01 -6.37
N PRO A 604 -30.70 -34.41 -7.65
CA PRO A 604 -31.75 -35.14 -8.36
C PRO A 604 -32.04 -36.47 -7.64
N VAL A 605 -33.27 -36.62 -7.14
CA VAL A 605 -33.72 -37.78 -6.34
C VAL A 605 -33.88 -39.07 -7.17
N HIS A 606 -33.79 -38.98 -8.51
CA HIS A 606 -33.86 -40.13 -9.39
C HIS A 606 -32.90 -40.03 -10.57
N LEU A 607 -31.77 -40.74 -10.49
CA LEU A 607 -30.92 -41.03 -11.64
C LEU A 607 -31.34 -42.39 -12.24
N PRO A 608 -31.59 -42.50 -13.57
CA PRO A 608 -31.94 -43.75 -14.22
C PRO A 608 -30.80 -44.78 -14.16
N ARG A 609 -31.13 -46.03 -13.79
CA ARG A 609 -30.34 -47.29 -13.84
C ARG A 609 -28.80 -47.16 -13.94
N LEU A 610 -28.18 -47.18 -12.76
CA LEU A 610 -26.75 -47.20 -12.42
C LEU A 610 -25.90 -48.41 -12.90
N ARG A 611 -26.44 -49.35 -13.69
CA ARG A 611 -25.72 -50.59 -14.04
C ARG A 611 -24.47 -50.39 -14.94
N PRO A 612 -24.45 -49.49 -15.93
CA PRO A 612 -23.25 -49.24 -16.72
C PRO A 612 -22.12 -48.56 -15.93
N MET A 613 -22.47 -47.85 -14.84
CA MET A 613 -21.55 -46.99 -14.09
C MET A 613 -20.78 -47.76 -13.03
N LEU A 614 -21.41 -48.73 -12.35
CA LEU A 614 -20.69 -49.68 -11.49
C LEU A 614 -19.71 -50.54 -12.30
N GLY A 615 -20.09 -50.96 -13.51
CA GLY A 615 -19.19 -51.74 -14.37
C GLY A 615 -17.97 -50.97 -14.90
N ALA A 616 -18.04 -49.64 -14.99
CA ALA A 616 -16.88 -48.80 -15.32
C ALA A 616 -15.95 -48.62 -14.11
N ALA A 617 -16.52 -48.51 -12.91
CA ALA A 617 -15.79 -48.45 -11.65
C ALA A 617 -15.04 -49.76 -11.34
N GLU A 618 -15.70 -50.91 -11.55
CA GLU A 618 -15.09 -52.23 -11.39
C GLU A 618 -13.93 -52.44 -12.37
N ARG A 619 -14.11 -52.08 -13.65
CA ARG A 619 -13.02 -52.16 -14.65
C ARG A 619 -11.86 -51.21 -14.39
N LEU A 620 -12.11 -50.05 -13.77
CA LEU A 620 -11.04 -49.15 -13.33
C LEU A 620 -10.24 -49.78 -12.19
N ASN A 621 -10.91 -50.43 -11.24
CA ASN A 621 -10.24 -51.19 -10.18
C ASN A 621 -9.44 -52.38 -10.75
N ASP A 622 -9.96 -53.09 -11.75
CA ASP A 622 -9.24 -54.18 -12.42
C ASP A 622 -7.96 -53.68 -13.12
N LEU A 623 -8.04 -52.53 -13.79
CA LEU A 623 -6.87 -51.88 -14.44
C LEU A 623 -5.80 -51.44 -13.44
N VAL A 624 -6.21 -50.98 -12.25
CA VAL A 624 -5.29 -50.62 -11.16
C VAL A 624 -4.61 -51.88 -10.61
N ASN A 625 -5.34 -52.97 -10.47
CA ASN A 625 -4.79 -54.24 -10.00
C ASN A 625 -3.84 -54.91 -11.02
N ASP A 626 -4.13 -54.80 -12.32
CA ASP A 626 -3.26 -55.32 -13.39
C ASP A 626 -1.95 -54.50 -13.53
N SER A 627 -1.99 -53.21 -13.19
CA SER A 627 -0.80 -52.33 -13.29
C SER A 627 0.19 -52.52 -12.12
N VAL A 628 -0.27 -53.09 -10.99
CA VAL A 628 0.58 -53.36 -9.81
C VAL A 628 1.34 -54.69 -9.94
N GLY A 629 1.01 -55.53 -10.93
CA GLY A 629 1.63 -56.86 -11.14
C GLY A 629 2.87 -56.91 -12.04
N LEU A 630 3.36 -55.78 -12.57
CA LEU A 630 4.41 -55.77 -13.62
C LEU A 630 5.57 -54.80 -13.35
N ILE A 631 6.13 -54.80 -12.14
CA ILE A 631 7.42 -54.14 -11.87
C ILE A 631 8.39 -55.15 -11.25
N GLU A 632 8.99 -55.98 -12.10
CA GLU A 632 10.36 -56.47 -11.92
C GLU A 632 11.11 -56.28 -13.25
N GLU A 633 12.25 -55.58 -13.14
CA GLU A 633 13.45 -55.55 -13.98
C GLU A 633 13.31 -55.64 -15.51
N ASP A 634 13.64 -54.55 -16.22
CA ASP A 634 14.83 -54.57 -17.09
C ASP A 634 15.26 -53.18 -17.57
N SER A 635 16.56 -52.95 -17.40
CA SER A 635 17.37 -51.87 -17.96
C SER A 635 17.69 -52.13 -19.43
N ASP A 636 17.59 -51.12 -20.31
CA ASP A 636 18.73 -50.71 -21.15
C ASP A 636 18.43 -49.51 -22.08
N LEU A 637 19.53 -48.83 -22.40
CA LEU A 637 19.72 -47.51 -22.98
C LEU A 637 19.26 -47.34 -24.45
N SER A 638 18.89 -46.13 -24.84
CA SER A 638 19.44 -45.52 -26.07
C SER A 638 19.32 -43.99 -26.09
N ASP A 639 20.45 -43.37 -26.42
CA ASP A 639 20.64 -41.95 -26.75
C ASP A 639 19.84 -41.54 -28.00
N SER A 640 19.26 -40.34 -27.97
CA SER A 640 18.99 -39.57 -29.18
C SER A 640 19.01 -38.08 -28.89
N ASP A 641 20.07 -37.43 -29.38
CA ASP A 641 20.20 -35.99 -29.56
C ASP A 641 19.02 -35.38 -30.32
N GLY A 642 18.67 -34.14 -29.96
CA GLY A 642 17.63 -33.37 -30.63
C GLY A 642 17.48 -31.94 -30.10
N ASP A 643 18.48 -31.09 -30.36
CA ASP A 643 18.40 -29.64 -30.23
C ASP A 643 17.28 -29.04 -31.12
N ASN A 644 16.30 -28.37 -30.51
CA ASN A 644 15.80 -27.03 -30.89
C ASN A 644 14.51 -26.68 -30.13
N LEU A 645 14.51 -25.58 -29.37
CA LEU A 645 13.66 -24.40 -29.59
C LEU A 645 13.53 -23.51 -28.35
N THR A 646 14.04 -22.30 -28.54
CA THR A 646 13.76 -21.05 -27.86
C THR A 646 12.28 -20.74 -27.60
N SER A 647 12.09 -20.00 -26.51
CA SER A 647 11.01 -19.05 -26.21
C SER A 647 9.81 -19.59 -25.43
N LEU A 648 9.70 -19.18 -24.15
CA LEU A 648 8.43 -18.91 -23.49
C LEU A 648 8.66 -17.88 -22.37
N ALA A 649 8.12 -16.70 -22.63
CA ALA A 649 8.14 -15.55 -21.75
C ALA A 649 7.06 -15.65 -20.68
N GLU A 650 7.43 -15.22 -19.47
CA GLU A 650 6.66 -14.43 -18.52
C GLU A 650 5.17 -14.22 -18.82
N ARG A 651 4.29 -14.79 -17.97
CA ARG A 651 3.09 -14.15 -17.42
C ARG A 651 2.34 -15.11 -16.51
N GLY A 652 2.10 -14.71 -15.26
CA GLY A 652 1.24 -15.49 -14.36
C GLY A 652 1.23 -15.12 -12.89
N TYR A 653 1.51 -13.87 -12.49
CA TYR A 653 1.20 -13.39 -11.12
C TYR A 653 0.84 -11.91 -11.20
N LEU A 654 -0.46 -11.60 -11.28
CA LEU A 654 -0.97 -10.24 -11.16
C LEU A 654 -1.21 -9.94 -9.67
N ASP A 655 -0.30 -9.15 -9.11
CA ASP A 655 -0.40 -8.38 -7.86
C ASP A 655 -1.38 -7.21 -8.09
N GLU A 656 -2.21 -6.89 -7.09
CA GLU A 656 -3.06 -5.70 -7.08
C GLU A 656 -2.21 -4.42 -7.22
N ALA A 657 -2.61 -3.55 -8.14
CA ALA A 657 -1.89 -2.33 -8.50
C ALA A 657 -2.03 -1.24 -7.43
N VAL A 658 -0.91 -0.90 -6.77
CA VAL A 658 -0.75 0.38 -6.07
C VAL A 658 -0.35 1.44 -7.11
N SER A 659 -1.27 2.37 -7.37
CA SER A 659 -1.09 3.45 -8.36
C SER A 659 -0.31 4.63 -7.76
N GLU A 660 0.96 4.80 -8.15
CA GLU A 660 1.73 6.03 -7.89
C GLU A 660 1.64 6.98 -9.11
N VAL A 661 0.81 8.02 -8.99
CA VAL A 661 0.73 9.13 -9.96
C VAL A 661 1.80 10.18 -9.60
N ALA A 662 2.75 10.44 -10.50
CA ALA A 662 3.73 11.51 -10.35
C ALA A 662 3.28 12.78 -11.11
N PRO A 663 3.34 13.97 -10.49
CA PRO A 663 2.98 15.23 -11.16
C PRO A 663 4.12 15.71 -12.07
N SER A 664 3.78 16.05 -13.32
CA SER A 664 4.64 16.76 -14.26
C SER A 664 4.85 18.20 -13.79
N SER A 665 6.11 18.65 -13.69
CA SER A 665 6.46 20.06 -13.52
C SER A 665 7.73 20.41 -14.31
N PRO A 666 7.85 21.66 -14.82
CA PRO A 666 8.91 22.04 -15.74
C PRO A 666 10.21 22.46 -15.01
N SER A 667 11.31 22.33 -15.76
CA SER A 667 12.71 22.51 -15.38
C SER A 667 13.04 23.86 -14.71
N VAL A 668 13.74 23.77 -13.57
CA VAL A 668 14.56 24.84 -13.01
C VAL A 668 15.96 24.25 -12.81
N ASP A 669 16.98 24.96 -13.27
CA ASP A 669 18.38 24.51 -13.26
C ASP A 669 18.88 24.21 -11.84
N MET A 670 19.20 22.94 -11.61
CA MET A 670 19.86 22.42 -10.41
C MET A 670 21.34 22.18 -10.72
N PRO A 671 22.25 22.32 -9.74
CA PRO A 671 23.67 22.03 -9.92
C PRO A 671 23.86 20.57 -10.38
N THR A 672 24.77 20.37 -11.33
CA THR A 672 25.07 19.10 -11.99
C THR A 672 25.29 17.97 -11.00
N LEU A 673 24.41 16.97 -11.05
CA LEU A 673 24.55 15.69 -10.35
C LEU A 673 25.83 14.97 -10.81
N PRO A 674 26.46 14.15 -9.95
CA PRO A 674 27.55 13.26 -10.35
C PRO A 674 27.15 12.40 -11.56
N THR A 675 28.06 12.20 -12.51
CA THR A 675 27.86 11.48 -13.78
C THR A 675 27.32 10.07 -13.58
N SER A 676 27.69 9.38 -12.49
CA SER A 676 27.17 8.07 -12.12
C SER A 676 25.68 8.10 -11.74
N THR A 677 25.25 9.09 -10.95
CA THR A 677 23.85 9.29 -10.57
C THR A 677 22.98 9.67 -11.77
N GLN A 678 23.51 10.49 -12.69
CA GLN A 678 22.78 10.87 -13.90
C GLN A 678 22.58 9.68 -14.85
N ARG A 679 23.54 8.76 -14.95
CA ARG A 679 23.40 7.51 -15.72
C ARG A 679 22.33 6.59 -15.10
N SER A 680 22.33 6.40 -13.78
CA SER A 680 21.32 5.58 -13.09
C SER A 680 19.91 6.15 -13.22
N VAL A 681 19.74 7.47 -13.13
CA VAL A 681 18.43 8.14 -13.34
C VAL A 681 17.96 7.93 -14.79
N LYS A 682 18.83 8.15 -15.79
CA LYS A 682 18.50 7.92 -17.20
C LYS A 682 18.13 6.46 -17.48
N GLN A 683 18.84 5.51 -16.89
CA GLN A 683 18.56 4.08 -17.04
C GLN A 683 17.22 3.69 -16.39
N HIS A 684 16.91 4.24 -15.21
CA HIS A 684 15.64 4.01 -14.54
C HIS A 684 14.46 4.63 -15.30
N THR A 685 14.62 5.86 -15.81
CA THR A 685 13.61 6.51 -16.66
C THR A 685 13.36 5.70 -17.94
N ARG A 686 14.42 5.15 -18.57
CA ARG A 686 14.30 4.28 -19.74
C ARG A 686 13.57 2.98 -19.42
N ALA A 687 13.94 2.30 -18.34
CA ALA A 687 13.29 1.06 -17.92
C ALA A 687 11.80 1.28 -17.59
N ARG A 688 11.47 2.38 -16.91
CA ARG A 688 10.10 2.76 -16.60
C ARG A 688 9.27 3.08 -17.86
N LEU A 689 9.85 3.81 -18.82
CA LEU A 689 9.18 4.09 -20.10
C LEU A 689 8.87 2.79 -20.85
N LEU A 690 9.85 1.88 -20.98
CA LEU A 690 9.67 0.60 -21.67
C LEU A 690 8.60 -0.26 -20.99
N HIS A 691 8.59 -0.31 -19.65
CA HIS A 691 7.56 -1.00 -18.89
C HIS A 691 6.16 -0.41 -19.14
N HIS A 692 6.00 0.92 -19.12
CA HIS A 692 4.71 1.55 -19.43
C HIS A 692 4.24 1.27 -20.86
N ILE A 693 5.14 1.26 -21.85
CA ILE A 693 4.83 0.88 -23.23
C ILE A 693 4.34 -0.58 -23.29
N GLN A 694 5.01 -1.50 -22.57
CA GLN A 694 4.66 -2.91 -22.53
C GLN A 694 3.30 -3.16 -21.87
N VAL A 695 2.98 -2.41 -20.81
CA VAL A 695 1.68 -2.46 -20.12
C VAL A 695 0.56 -1.83 -20.93
N ALA A 696 0.83 -0.74 -21.67
CA ALA A 696 -0.18 -0.06 -22.50
C ALA A 696 -0.52 -0.84 -23.79
N ARG A 697 0.38 -1.69 -24.29
CA ARG A 697 0.22 -2.48 -25.52
C ARG A 697 -1.10 -3.25 -25.63
N PRO A 698 -1.52 -4.08 -24.64
CA PRO A 698 -2.80 -4.78 -24.71
C PRO A 698 -3.99 -3.81 -24.75
N ASN A 699 -3.95 -2.71 -23.99
CA ASN A 699 -5.05 -1.73 -23.97
C ASN A 699 -5.21 -1.03 -25.32
N ILE A 700 -4.11 -0.64 -25.98
CA ILE A 700 -4.15 -0.06 -27.33
C ILE A 700 -4.73 -1.08 -28.34
N THR A 701 -4.40 -2.36 -28.15
CA THR A 701 -4.95 -3.45 -28.99
C THR A 701 -6.45 -3.63 -28.75
N SER A 702 -6.91 -3.61 -27.50
CA SER A 702 -8.34 -3.67 -27.18
C SER A 702 -9.11 -2.45 -27.68
N ILE A 703 -8.55 -1.24 -27.53
CA ILE A 703 -9.16 -0.02 -28.07
C ILE A 703 -9.33 -0.13 -29.59
N ARG A 704 -8.34 -0.69 -30.30
CA ARG A 704 -8.48 -0.95 -31.75
C ARG A 704 -9.66 -1.87 -32.07
N THR A 705 -9.88 -2.93 -31.29
CA THR A 705 -11.02 -3.85 -31.46
C THR A 705 -12.36 -3.14 -31.17
N PHE A 706 -12.44 -2.35 -30.10
CA PHE A 706 -13.66 -1.60 -29.81
C PHE A 706 -13.96 -0.52 -30.87
N LEU A 707 -12.94 0.14 -31.41
CA LEU A 707 -13.10 1.14 -32.47
C LEU A 707 -13.62 0.54 -33.78
N THR A 708 -13.47 -0.77 -34.00
CA THR A 708 -14.09 -1.45 -35.16
C THR A 708 -15.56 -1.81 -34.96
N GLU A 709 -16.05 -1.78 -33.71
CA GLU A 709 -17.40 -2.25 -33.34
C GLU A 709 -18.35 -1.12 -32.92
N VAL A 710 -17.85 0.12 -32.71
CA VAL A 710 -18.62 1.24 -32.15
C VAL A 710 -18.89 2.31 -33.20
N GLU A 711 -20.16 2.71 -33.34
CA GLU A 711 -20.57 3.95 -34.02
C GLU A 711 -20.51 5.14 -33.06
N PHE A 712 -19.78 6.19 -33.43
CA PHE A 712 -19.62 7.39 -32.61
C PHE A 712 -20.84 8.32 -32.71
N GLN A 713 -21.32 8.83 -31.56
CA GLN A 713 -22.29 9.94 -31.53
C GLN A 713 -21.57 11.29 -31.67
N PRO A 714 -22.27 12.38 -32.05
CA PRO A 714 -21.65 13.69 -32.27
C PRO A 714 -20.80 14.20 -31.09
N ASP A 715 -21.21 13.94 -29.85
CA ASP A 715 -20.49 14.37 -28.65
C ASP A 715 -19.19 13.58 -28.44
N ASP A 716 -19.16 12.31 -28.85
CA ASP A 716 -17.99 11.43 -28.72
C ASP A 716 -16.86 11.81 -29.69
N ILE A 717 -17.20 12.42 -30.83
CA ILE A 717 -16.23 12.85 -31.86
C ILE A 717 -15.22 13.84 -31.26
N SER A 718 -15.66 14.71 -30.35
CA SER A 718 -14.79 15.69 -29.69
C SER A 718 -13.75 15.02 -28.75
N LEU A 719 -14.18 14.00 -28.01
CA LEU A 719 -13.35 13.23 -27.10
C LEU A 719 -12.38 12.33 -27.88
N ALA A 720 -12.87 11.63 -28.90
CA ALA A 720 -12.06 10.83 -29.81
C ALA A 720 -11.02 11.67 -30.56
N GLY A 721 -11.37 12.91 -30.94
CA GLY A 721 -10.46 13.88 -31.54
C GLY A 721 -9.32 14.28 -30.59
N THR A 722 -9.63 14.52 -29.31
CA THR A 722 -8.62 14.84 -28.28
C THR A 722 -7.67 13.66 -28.06
N PHE A 723 -8.22 12.46 -27.90
CA PHE A 723 -7.43 11.23 -27.75
C PHE A 723 -6.52 10.96 -28.95
N ARG A 724 -7.03 11.15 -30.19
CA ARG A 724 -6.24 11.02 -31.42
C ARG A 724 -5.05 11.98 -31.44
N HIS A 725 -5.26 13.25 -31.03
CA HIS A 725 -4.19 14.24 -31.02
C HIS A 725 -3.08 13.88 -30.02
N GLU A 726 -3.46 13.49 -28.79
CA GLU A 726 -2.50 13.05 -27.77
C GLU A 726 -1.72 11.80 -28.21
N LEU A 727 -2.37 10.87 -28.91
CA LEU A 727 -1.71 9.67 -29.45
C LEU A 727 -0.73 10.02 -30.58
N GLN A 728 -1.06 10.97 -31.45
CA GLN A 728 -0.16 11.44 -32.51
C GLN A 728 1.10 12.12 -31.94
N ASP A 729 0.95 12.96 -30.91
CA ASP A 729 2.07 13.60 -30.23
C ASP A 729 3.01 12.57 -29.60
N LEU A 730 2.44 11.52 -28.98
CA LEU A 730 3.22 10.41 -28.42
C LEU A 730 3.99 9.65 -29.51
N LEU A 731 3.35 9.33 -30.63
CA LEU A 731 3.98 8.63 -31.76
C LEU A 731 5.13 9.45 -32.36
N ALA A 732 4.93 10.75 -32.59
CA ALA A 732 5.97 11.64 -33.10
C ALA A 732 7.20 11.71 -32.15
N LEU A 733 6.97 11.70 -30.84
CA LEU A 733 8.04 11.64 -29.85
C LEU A 733 8.78 10.30 -29.86
N LEU A 734 8.07 9.19 -30.03
CA LEU A 734 8.66 7.85 -30.15
C LEU A 734 9.49 7.73 -31.43
N ASP A 735 8.97 8.15 -32.57
CA ASP A 735 9.67 8.12 -33.86
C ASP A 735 10.95 8.95 -33.81
N LYS A 736 10.89 10.16 -33.23
CA LYS A 736 12.07 11.00 -33.00
C LYS A 736 13.15 10.28 -32.17
N LYS A 737 12.74 9.43 -31.21
CA LYS A 737 13.65 8.68 -30.34
C LYS A 737 14.18 7.39 -30.98
N ILE A 738 13.38 6.74 -31.83
CA ILE A 738 13.78 5.53 -32.58
C ILE A 738 14.74 5.90 -33.71
N CYS A 739 14.48 6.99 -34.43
CA CYS A 739 15.22 7.39 -35.63
C CYS A 739 16.47 8.24 -35.34
N SER A 740 16.89 8.42 -34.09
CA SER A 740 18.14 9.12 -33.75
C SER A 740 19.29 8.11 -33.55
N PRO A 741 20.10 7.79 -34.58
CA PRO A 741 21.27 6.93 -34.41
C PRO A 741 22.32 7.62 -33.50
N GLY A 742 22.84 6.87 -32.53
CA GLY A 742 23.73 7.40 -31.49
C GLY A 742 25.06 7.92 -32.04
N ALA A 743 25.29 9.23 -31.91
CA ALA A 743 26.63 9.80 -32.01
C ALA A 743 27.43 9.40 -30.75
N GLY A 744 28.32 8.41 -30.91
CA GLY A 744 29.30 8.04 -29.90
C GLY A 744 30.41 9.08 -29.83
N GLY A 745 30.42 9.89 -28.76
CA GLY A 745 31.56 10.75 -28.40
C GLY A 745 32.47 10.03 -27.41
N THR A 746 33.71 9.78 -27.82
CA THR A 746 34.82 9.33 -26.97
C THR A 746 35.45 10.53 -26.27
N ASP A 747 35.26 10.67 -24.96
CA ASP A 747 36.04 11.60 -24.14
C ASP A 747 36.99 10.81 -23.23
N ASN A 748 38.28 10.97 -23.50
CA ASN A 748 39.39 10.62 -22.63
C ASN A 748 39.64 11.79 -21.66
N ASP A 749 39.80 11.51 -20.37
CA ASP A 749 40.46 12.46 -19.46
C ASP A 749 41.22 11.69 -18.35
N PRO A 750 42.39 12.18 -17.90
CA PRO A 750 43.43 11.36 -17.27
C PRO A 750 43.38 11.32 -15.74
N SER A 751 44.01 10.24 -15.24
CA SER A 751 44.29 9.89 -13.86
C SER A 751 45.04 10.98 -13.07
N THR A 752 44.60 11.25 -11.84
CA THR A 752 45.42 11.82 -10.76
C THR A 752 45.20 11.05 -9.45
N GLY A 753 46.31 10.73 -8.77
CA GLY A 753 46.40 9.83 -7.62
C GLY A 753 45.97 10.40 -6.25
N PRO A 754 46.04 9.60 -5.17
CA PRO A 754 45.39 9.90 -3.89
C PRO A 754 46.34 10.57 -2.88
N PRO A 755 45.83 11.38 -1.94
CA PRO A 755 46.58 11.78 -0.76
C PRO A 755 46.21 10.95 0.48
N THR A 756 47.25 10.56 1.21
CA THR A 756 47.30 9.83 2.48
C THR A 756 47.29 10.79 3.67
N THR A 757 46.49 10.54 4.73
CA THR A 757 46.75 10.86 6.17
C THR A 757 45.55 10.50 7.08
N PRO A 758 45.64 10.50 8.44
CA PRO A 758 46.31 9.51 9.29
C PRO A 758 45.35 8.86 10.32
N THR A 759 45.73 7.68 10.82
CA THR A 759 44.96 6.89 11.80
C THR A 759 45.13 7.42 13.22
N ARG A 760 44.03 7.70 13.93
CA ARG A 760 44.01 7.99 15.38
C ARG A 760 43.23 6.89 16.11
N LEU A 761 43.93 6.10 16.91
CA LEU A 761 43.38 5.04 17.76
C LEU A 761 42.76 5.66 19.02
N GLY A 762 41.48 5.38 19.24
CA GLY A 762 40.77 5.67 20.48
C GLY A 762 40.22 4.38 21.09
N VAL A 763 40.75 4.00 22.24
CA VAL A 763 40.36 2.85 23.06
C VAL A 763 38.94 3.06 23.60
N ARG A 764 38.04 2.08 23.39
CA ARG A 764 36.66 2.10 23.92
C ARG A 764 36.50 0.98 24.95
N ARG A 765 36.16 1.36 26.20
CA ARG A 765 35.80 0.45 27.29
C ARG A 765 34.49 -0.28 26.97
N LYS A 766 34.46 -1.59 27.21
CA LYS A 766 33.26 -2.43 27.19
C LYS A 766 32.46 -2.17 28.47
N SER A 767 31.16 -1.90 28.34
CA SER A 767 30.19 -2.16 29.41
C SER A 767 29.36 -3.37 29.01
N GLU A 768 29.06 -4.21 29.98
CA GLU A 768 28.27 -5.42 29.86
C GLU A 768 26.85 -5.06 29.40
N HIS A 769 26.35 -5.81 28.41
CA HIS A 769 25.10 -5.57 27.72
C HIS A 769 24.24 -6.82 27.90
N LEU A 770 22.98 -6.63 28.34
CA LEU A 770 21.93 -7.64 28.20
C LEU A 770 21.77 -7.98 26.71
N ASP A 771 21.53 -9.26 26.42
CA ASP A 771 21.37 -9.80 25.08
C ASP A 771 20.27 -9.05 24.32
N ILE A 772 20.70 -8.17 23.42
CA ILE A 772 19.84 -7.31 22.62
C ILE A 772 19.89 -7.78 21.16
N MET A 773 18.71 -8.11 20.66
CA MET A 773 18.45 -8.64 19.32
C MET A 773 18.88 -7.66 18.21
N SER A 774 19.38 -8.21 17.10
CA SER A 774 19.83 -7.44 15.93
C SER A 774 18.69 -7.14 14.95
N PRO A 775 18.66 -5.96 14.29
CA PRO A 775 17.66 -5.64 13.28
C PRO A 775 17.83 -6.49 12.00
N SER A 776 16.75 -6.61 11.20
CA SER A 776 16.77 -7.35 9.92
C SER A 776 17.98 -7.02 9.03
N PRO A 777 18.71 -8.04 8.54
CA PRO A 777 19.88 -7.86 7.67
C PRO A 777 19.62 -6.97 6.45
N THR A 778 18.40 -7.01 5.90
CA THR A 778 18.00 -6.24 4.71
C THR A 778 17.83 -4.74 5.01
N LYS A 779 17.37 -4.38 6.22
CA LYS A 779 17.31 -2.98 6.70
C LYS A 779 18.71 -2.49 7.13
N ALA A 780 19.60 -3.39 7.55
CA ALA A 780 20.99 -3.09 7.88
C ALA A 780 21.87 -2.86 6.63
N ALA A 781 21.71 -3.66 5.57
CA ALA A 781 22.52 -3.59 4.34
C ALA A 781 22.33 -2.31 3.50
N ARG A 782 21.19 -1.61 3.63
CA ARG A 782 20.98 -0.28 3.00
C ARG A 782 21.70 0.88 3.73
N ARG A 783 22.55 0.56 4.72
CA ARG A 783 23.40 1.49 5.48
C ARG A 783 24.85 1.43 4.95
N GLN A 784 25.06 1.75 3.67
CA GLN A 784 26.40 2.12 3.22
C GLN A 784 26.64 3.61 3.49
N ASP A 785 27.79 3.89 4.12
CA ASP A 785 28.28 5.22 4.44
C ASP A 785 28.61 5.98 3.14
N SER A 786 27.80 6.98 2.82
CA SER A 786 28.22 8.05 1.91
C SER A 786 28.71 9.21 2.77
N TYR A 787 30.02 9.46 2.69
CA TYR A 787 30.62 10.69 3.19
C TYR A 787 30.19 11.84 2.27
N SER A 788 29.55 12.86 2.83
CA SER A 788 29.56 14.20 2.24
C SER A 788 29.70 15.23 3.36
N ILE A 789 30.69 16.10 3.18
CA ILE A 789 31.02 17.24 4.05
C ILE A 789 29.99 18.36 3.82
N HIS A 790 29.73 19.13 4.89
CA HIS A 790 28.86 20.32 5.07
C HIS A 790 27.54 20.09 5.80
#